data_AF-A0A7W5H2D6-F1
#
_entry.id   AF-A0A7W5H2D6-F1
#
_cell.length_a   1.000
_cell.length_b   1.000
_cell.length_c   1.000
_cell.angle_alpha   90.00
_cell.angle_beta   90.00
_cell.angle_gamma   90.00
#
_symmetry.space_group_name_H-M   'P 1'
#
loop_
_entity.id
_entity.type
_entity.pdbx_description
1 polymer ?
#
loop_
_entity_poly.entity_id
_entity_poly.type
_entity_poly.pdbx_seq_one_letter_code
_entity_poly.pdbx_strand_id
1 'polypeptide(L)'
;MEIHENTTDENRRRTLTDDPQYFGAYLNLARLNIFSINNYLAKEFKKRELREDGQIKNCFIAQKGLSDISYNWLYERLIRFMPVIKQFDAERLPEDEKKNTSAEGKDLEGMSDMLKSVWEDIQEFRNDYTHYYSTEKGDQRKLTVSDATAAFLKLSFERAIQYTKKRFENVLDSADFELVASKQMIADGNTITTEGFVFLIAMFLDRENAFQFIGKVKGLKGTQFKPFIATREVLMTYCVKLPHDKLLSDNPGQALLLDMINDLTRCPKVLYNVLSEEGKKEFRPLLTDQKIEKVLANSISDEERENILDSIDYEQYIENLTVRVRHSNRFPYFAMRFIEEKNLWPEIYFQIDLGKYQLAEYSKKVLGENIPRTIIENAKAFGRLNSFNDEDSVQKQIDLNGLTPGFEQFAPHYNTDINKIGLSFAPAMPAMPAVIPLQNKPDNKVQVNLEQPQPDAFLSLHELSKIILLEYLQPGASRKLIHQFCSLASKKLFSYSFIEEVKGKLPNQWSEFQKQCDTKKSRAYSGRASFYPHDRKDELNRILAPYGLNDKQIPEKIINYWLNINDVNDTKTVSERIKRMNRDGRKRLKQLTKHYDDPEIKIPKIGEMATFIARDIVDMIVSGDKKKKITSVYYDKMQECLALYANADKKQQFIALVRELNMNAPGGHPFLKKLNLEQINSTSEFYKLYLKEKVDKQIPDGYTKAGKQKHKNGSWMSSTFETIEWNEKVKKNITVIKIPDNRENIPYTIRQWEEKEQYDLKAWLKNINEGRNENDRKRPVDLPTNLFDGKLCELLKSKLTETGVPIPVNAKYNELLKMWWTMRDDSIQPFYGGERCYEIKGEKIRFISGSASRFSDYYHYPLSLAFERLSAERRSAMQKDRRLQPLTMAEVEKVFKRTLHGTEQEIRVTAEDDRMLLLMAEKLSPGDEQLKLATIDKELTKLRHITHIFSYNLNYDTQGNKAGEAQSLKANLTVTATMQLKNINDLHRFAYDRRLPELVAYIPDATIDVEALRYELADYNRARQEVFDAVFRLEKAIIEKDAESIRNLFTDMEGNYKTGNIQHRPYLQWLTNKGKITEEERWCLNMVRKSFSHNQFPHREVAVKWNLNIEPKGIASQLAAVFKRKTEAIVDSF
;
A
#
# COMPACT_ATOMS: atom_id res chain seq x y z
N MET A 1 -19.08 -25.59 42.90
CA MET A 1 -20.35 -26.21 42.46
C MET A 1 -19.97 -27.37 41.57
N GLU A 2 -20.09 -28.57 42.12
CA GLU A 2 -19.98 -29.82 41.39
C GLU A 2 -21.05 -29.86 40.30
N ILE A 3 -20.66 -30.20 39.07
CA ILE A 3 -21.60 -30.42 37.97
C ILE A 3 -21.38 -31.84 37.50
N HIS A 4 -22.47 -32.60 37.61
CA HIS A 4 -22.65 -34.00 37.28
C HIS A 4 -22.03 -34.41 35.93
N GLU A 5 -21.27 -35.50 35.99
CA GLU A 5 -20.94 -36.40 34.89
C GLU A 5 -22.20 -37.11 34.41
N ASN A 6 -22.66 -36.81 33.19
CA ASN A 6 -23.28 -37.75 32.24
C ASN A 6 -23.88 -36.96 31.06
N THR A 7 -23.07 -36.71 30.04
CA THR A 7 -23.55 -36.45 28.67
C THR A 7 -22.59 -37.11 27.69
N THR A 8 -23.17 -37.80 26.72
CA THR A 8 -22.56 -38.56 25.62
C THR A 8 -21.53 -37.79 24.79
N ASP A 9 -20.66 -38.55 24.13
CA ASP A 9 -19.23 -38.34 23.90
C ASP A 9 -18.83 -37.44 22.68
N GLU A 10 -19.65 -36.50 22.22
CA GLU A 10 -19.38 -35.76 20.96
C GLU A 10 -18.89 -34.29 21.11
N ASN A 11 -18.86 -33.74 22.32
CA ASN A 11 -18.48 -32.33 22.59
C ASN A 11 -17.22 -32.15 23.45
N ARG A 12 -16.15 -32.94 23.20
CA ARG A 12 -14.89 -32.82 23.95
C ARG A 12 -14.11 -31.55 23.58
N ARG A 13 -13.84 -30.71 24.60
CA ARG A 13 -12.88 -29.59 24.53
C ARG A 13 -11.48 -30.16 24.31
N ARG A 14 -10.74 -29.67 23.32
CA ARG A 14 -9.46 -30.28 22.93
C ARG A 14 -8.32 -29.89 23.88
N THR A 15 -7.53 -30.87 24.32
CA THR A 15 -6.34 -30.68 25.17
C THR A 15 -5.11 -31.32 24.52
N LEU A 16 -3.90 -30.87 24.87
CA LEU A 16 -2.66 -31.45 24.34
C LEU A 16 -2.49 -32.94 24.72
N THR A 17 -3.00 -33.32 25.89
CA THR A 17 -2.87 -34.66 26.44
C THR A 17 -3.87 -35.62 25.82
N ASP A 18 -5.13 -35.21 25.69
CA ASP A 18 -6.22 -36.08 25.28
C ASP A 18 -6.43 -36.10 23.76
N ASP A 19 -6.04 -35.02 23.07
CA ASP A 19 -6.32 -34.81 21.64
C ASP A 19 -5.07 -34.39 20.83
N PRO A 20 -3.91 -35.06 20.94
CA PRO A 20 -2.70 -34.68 20.22
C PRO A 20 -2.90 -34.59 18.69
N GLN A 21 -3.75 -35.45 18.12
CA GLN A 21 -4.09 -35.49 16.72
C GLN A 21 -4.76 -34.22 16.20
N TYR A 22 -5.54 -33.52 17.06
CA TYR A 22 -6.13 -32.22 16.72
C TYR A 22 -5.05 -31.17 16.46
N PHE A 23 -4.07 -31.08 17.35
CA PHE A 23 -2.93 -30.15 17.20
C PHE A 23 -2.01 -30.58 16.05
N GLY A 24 -1.80 -31.89 15.87
CA GLY A 24 -1.04 -32.45 14.76
C GLY A 24 -1.60 -32.06 13.39
N ALA A 25 -2.93 -32.04 13.24
CA ALA A 25 -3.58 -31.60 12.00
C ALA A 25 -3.25 -30.15 11.65
N TYR A 26 -3.26 -29.23 12.61
CA TYR A 26 -2.90 -27.82 12.39
C TYR A 26 -1.39 -27.59 12.26
N LEU A 27 -0.56 -28.41 12.91
CA LEU A 27 0.90 -28.42 12.69
C LEU A 27 1.24 -28.85 11.25
N ASN A 28 0.54 -29.84 10.71
CA ASN A 28 0.67 -30.21 9.30
C ASN A 28 0.33 -29.03 8.38
N LEU A 29 -0.75 -28.30 8.67
CA LEU A 29 -1.15 -27.13 7.90
C LEU A 29 -0.13 -25.99 8.01
N ALA A 30 0.37 -25.70 9.21
CA ALA A 30 1.43 -24.73 9.44
C ALA A 30 2.69 -25.05 8.62
N ARG A 31 3.11 -26.33 8.62
CA ARG A 31 4.24 -26.80 7.82
C ARG A 31 4.00 -26.64 6.32
N LEU A 32 2.80 -26.96 5.85
CA LEU A 32 2.41 -26.82 4.45
C LEU A 32 2.43 -25.35 4.01
N ASN A 33 2.02 -24.42 4.87
CA ASN A 33 2.07 -22.99 4.62
C ASN A 33 3.51 -22.49 4.49
N ILE A 34 4.40 -22.91 5.39
CA ILE A 34 5.85 -22.63 5.32
C ILE A 34 6.43 -23.12 3.99
N PHE A 35 6.15 -24.37 3.62
CA PHE A 35 6.59 -24.97 2.35
C PHE A 35 6.12 -24.14 1.15
N SER A 36 4.87 -23.71 1.16
CA SER A 36 4.27 -22.94 0.05
C SER A 36 4.91 -21.56 -0.11
N ILE A 37 5.14 -20.86 1.01
CA ILE A 37 5.82 -19.55 1.00
C ILE A 37 7.27 -19.71 0.51
N ASN A 38 7.98 -20.74 0.99
CA ASN A 38 9.33 -21.02 0.54
C ASN A 38 9.38 -21.29 -0.96
N ASN A 39 8.53 -22.17 -1.50
CA ASN A 39 8.60 -22.50 -2.93
C ASN A 39 8.19 -21.33 -3.83
N TYR A 40 7.20 -20.52 -3.42
CA TYR A 40 6.86 -19.29 -4.13
C TYR A 40 8.06 -18.35 -4.23
N LEU A 41 8.73 -18.09 -3.10
CA LEU A 41 9.94 -17.27 -3.09
C LEU A 41 11.10 -17.97 -3.82
N ALA A 42 11.22 -19.28 -3.76
CA ALA A 42 12.28 -20.01 -4.45
C ALA A 42 12.16 -19.81 -5.97
N LYS A 43 10.93 -19.86 -6.50
CA LYS A 43 10.65 -19.54 -7.91
C LYS A 43 11.02 -18.08 -8.23
N GLU A 44 10.57 -17.12 -7.41
CA GLU A 44 10.87 -15.69 -7.58
C GLU A 44 12.39 -15.41 -7.58
N PHE A 45 13.15 -16.08 -6.71
CA PHE A 45 14.59 -15.92 -6.56
C PHE A 45 15.43 -16.93 -7.37
N LYS A 46 14.82 -17.70 -8.28
CA LYS A 46 15.48 -18.74 -9.10
C LYS A 46 16.29 -19.76 -8.27
N LYS A 47 15.79 -20.09 -7.09
CA LYS A 47 16.32 -21.11 -6.18
C LYS A 47 15.62 -22.45 -6.39
N ARG A 48 16.27 -23.50 -5.90
CA ARG A 48 15.72 -24.85 -5.94
C ARG A 48 14.50 -24.94 -5.02
N GLU A 49 13.36 -25.30 -5.62
CA GLU A 49 12.15 -25.60 -4.88
C GLU A 49 12.29 -26.88 -4.04
N LEU A 50 11.60 -26.92 -2.90
CA LEU A 50 11.47 -28.13 -2.11
C LEU A 50 10.52 -29.10 -2.82
N ARG A 51 10.86 -30.39 -2.81
CA ARG A 51 10.05 -31.42 -3.46
C ARG A 51 8.82 -31.80 -2.63
N GLU A 52 8.94 -31.70 -1.31
CA GLU A 52 7.91 -32.08 -0.35
C GLU A 52 7.99 -31.23 0.91
N ASP A 53 6.86 -31.11 1.62
CA ASP A 53 6.71 -30.30 2.83
C ASP A 53 7.48 -30.87 4.05
N GLY A 54 7.90 -32.14 4.02
CA GLY A 54 8.80 -32.71 5.01
C GLY A 54 10.21 -32.11 5.00
N GLN A 55 10.57 -31.37 3.96
CA GLN A 55 11.90 -30.79 3.78
C GLN A 55 11.98 -29.33 4.25
N ILE A 56 11.05 -28.84 5.07
CA ILE A 56 11.07 -27.44 5.53
C ILE A 56 12.38 -27.06 6.22
N LYS A 57 13.09 -27.98 6.88
CA LYS A 57 14.42 -27.73 7.45
C LYS A 57 15.46 -27.25 6.42
N ASN A 58 15.23 -27.55 5.14
CA ASN A 58 16.09 -27.19 4.02
C ASN A 58 15.61 -25.92 3.28
N CYS A 59 14.65 -25.19 3.84
CA CYS A 59 14.17 -23.92 3.27
C CYS A 59 15.34 -22.98 2.99
N PHE A 60 15.41 -22.44 1.77
CA PHE A 60 16.49 -21.51 1.42
C PHE A 60 16.36 -20.20 2.21
N ILE A 61 15.14 -19.84 2.63
CA ILE A 61 14.89 -18.65 3.44
C ILE A 61 15.52 -18.70 4.84
N ALA A 62 15.95 -19.88 5.30
CA ALA A 62 16.66 -20.08 6.57
C ALA A 62 18.19 -20.28 6.39
N GLN A 63 18.71 -20.18 5.15
CA GLN A 63 20.14 -20.41 4.87
C GLN A 63 20.96 -19.13 4.95
N LYS A 64 22.07 -19.15 5.69
CA LYS A 64 23.01 -18.02 5.80
C LYS A 64 23.84 -17.81 4.54
N GLY A 65 24.31 -16.58 4.33
CA GLY A 65 25.38 -16.28 3.38
C GLY A 65 25.03 -16.54 1.91
N LEU A 66 23.77 -16.31 1.51
CA LEU A 66 23.35 -16.38 0.11
C LEU A 66 24.10 -15.31 -0.69
N SER A 67 25.17 -15.70 -1.40
CA SER A 67 26.06 -14.79 -2.13
C SER A 67 25.46 -14.23 -3.41
N ASP A 68 24.42 -14.89 -3.92
CA ASP A 68 23.74 -14.60 -5.18
C ASP A 68 22.38 -13.89 -4.98
N ILE A 69 21.97 -13.62 -3.74
CA ILE A 69 20.75 -12.86 -3.42
C ILE A 69 21.06 -11.78 -2.38
N SER A 70 20.58 -10.56 -2.62
CA SER A 70 20.52 -9.55 -1.58
C SER A 70 19.62 -10.01 -0.44
N TYR A 71 20.22 -10.34 0.70
CA TYR A 71 19.50 -10.81 1.89
C TYR A 71 18.48 -9.77 2.41
N ASN A 72 18.74 -8.49 2.17
CA ASN A 72 17.81 -7.40 2.46
C ASN A 72 16.58 -7.43 1.54
N TRP A 73 16.76 -7.81 0.27
CA TRP A 73 15.66 -8.00 -0.68
C TRP A 73 14.81 -9.22 -0.32
N LEU A 74 15.46 -10.32 0.07
CA LEU A 74 14.77 -11.50 0.62
C LEU A 74 13.91 -11.13 1.83
N TYR A 75 14.45 -10.35 2.78
CA TYR A 75 13.70 -9.86 3.94
C TYR A 75 12.44 -9.07 3.53
N GLU A 76 12.57 -8.11 2.61
CA GLU A 76 11.45 -7.26 2.16
C GLU A 76 10.35 -8.04 1.43
N ARG A 77 10.70 -9.16 0.79
CA ARG A 77 9.73 -10.08 0.21
C ARG A 77 9.11 -10.98 1.28
N LEU A 78 9.93 -11.59 2.14
CA LEU A 78 9.50 -12.54 3.16
C LEU A 78 8.55 -11.92 4.19
N ILE A 79 8.81 -10.69 4.65
CA ILE A 79 7.98 -10.00 5.65
C ILE A 79 6.52 -9.79 5.20
N ARG A 80 6.25 -9.82 3.89
CA ARG A 80 4.89 -9.72 3.35
C ARG A 80 4.07 -10.97 3.64
N PHE A 81 4.74 -12.13 3.68
CA PHE A 81 4.14 -13.44 3.87
C PHE A 81 4.27 -13.95 5.32
N MET A 82 5.37 -13.63 6.00
CA MET A 82 5.66 -14.02 7.39
C MET A 82 5.83 -12.78 8.30
N PRO A 83 4.74 -12.23 8.86
CA PRO A 83 4.80 -11.01 9.68
C PRO A 83 5.69 -11.10 10.93
N VAL A 84 5.96 -12.32 11.44
CA VAL A 84 6.86 -12.55 12.58
C VAL A 84 8.27 -12.02 12.34
N ILE A 85 8.71 -11.98 11.08
CA ILE A 85 10.04 -11.51 10.68
C ILE A 85 10.27 -10.01 10.97
N LYS A 86 9.21 -9.22 11.16
CA LYS A 86 9.31 -7.79 11.50
C LYS A 86 10.12 -7.50 12.78
N GLN A 87 10.23 -8.50 13.65
CA GLN A 87 10.95 -8.40 14.91
C GLN A 87 12.48 -8.34 14.77
N PHE A 88 13.01 -8.66 13.57
CA PHE A 88 14.43 -8.56 13.23
C PHE A 88 14.77 -7.25 12.53
N ASP A 89 13.86 -6.28 12.55
CA ASP A 89 14.08 -4.93 12.04
C ASP A 89 13.86 -3.94 13.19
N ALA A 90 14.96 -3.33 13.65
CA ALA A 90 14.93 -2.38 14.76
C ALA A 90 13.95 -1.23 14.51
N GLU A 91 13.76 -0.82 13.25
CA GLU A 91 12.84 0.24 12.86
C GLU A 91 11.36 -0.18 12.88
N ARG A 92 11.07 -1.48 13.03
CA ARG A 92 9.72 -2.06 13.13
C ARG A 92 9.37 -2.56 14.53
N LEU A 93 10.27 -2.44 15.50
CA LEU A 93 10.01 -2.74 16.91
C LEU A 93 8.94 -1.82 17.54
N PRO A 94 8.34 -2.20 18.68
CA PRO A 94 7.50 -1.30 19.48
C PRO A 94 8.23 0.00 19.87
N GLU A 95 7.51 1.11 20.01
CA GLU A 95 8.11 2.45 20.25
C GLU A 95 8.92 2.52 21.55
N ASP A 96 8.49 1.83 22.60
CA ASP A 96 9.19 1.82 23.88
C ASP A 96 10.53 1.07 23.78
N GLU A 97 10.57 -0.02 23.02
CA GLU A 97 11.79 -0.79 22.77
C GLU A 97 12.74 -0.04 21.84
N LYS A 98 12.21 0.65 20.82
CA LYS A 98 12.99 1.51 19.91
C LYS A 98 13.77 2.60 20.61
N LYS A 99 13.20 3.19 21.67
CA LYS A 99 13.87 4.25 22.44
C LYS A 99 15.00 3.72 23.32
N ASN A 100 14.91 2.46 23.72
CA ASN A 100 15.80 1.84 24.69
C ASN A 100 16.87 0.92 24.06
N THR A 101 16.67 0.51 22.80
CA THR A 101 17.63 -0.32 22.06
C THR A 101 18.70 0.54 21.38
N SER A 102 19.95 0.08 21.43
CA SER A 102 21.06 0.64 20.64
C SER A 102 21.22 -0.04 19.27
N ALA A 103 20.43 -1.08 18.99
CA ALA A 103 20.46 -1.80 17.72
C ALA A 103 19.79 -0.98 16.61
N GLU A 104 20.46 -0.86 15.47
CA GLU A 104 19.96 -0.20 14.25
C GLU A 104 20.03 -1.17 13.07
N GLY A 105 19.06 -1.09 12.15
CA GLY A 105 19.02 -1.94 10.96
C GLY A 105 18.35 -3.30 11.19
N LYS A 106 18.71 -4.27 10.32
CA LYS A 106 18.08 -5.59 10.25
C LYS A 106 19.04 -6.69 10.70
N ASP A 107 18.61 -7.51 11.65
CA ASP A 107 19.33 -8.69 12.12
C ASP A 107 18.99 -9.91 11.26
N LEU A 108 19.63 -9.96 10.10
CA LEU A 108 19.37 -10.97 9.08
C LEU A 108 19.95 -12.35 9.42
N GLU A 109 21.06 -12.39 10.15
CA GLU A 109 21.64 -13.66 10.61
C GLU A 109 20.83 -14.26 11.75
N GLY A 110 20.44 -13.45 12.74
CA GLY A 110 19.57 -13.86 13.82
C GLY A 110 18.19 -14.29 13.33
N MET A 111 17.67 -13.65 12.26
CA MET A 111 16.47 -14.12 11.57
C MET A 111 16.64 -15.57 11.11
N SER A 112 17.67 -15.86 10.32
CA SER A 112 17.86 -17.18 9.72
C SER A 112 18.16 -18.28 10.73
N ASP A 113 18.93 -17.97 11.77
CA ASP A 113 19.14 -18.87 12.90
C ASP A 113 17.83 -19.21 13.62
N MET A 114 17.00 -18.19 13.87
CA MET A 114 15.69 -18.40 14.47
C MET A 114 14.80 -19.27 13.59
N LEU A 115 14.70 -18.98 12.28
CA LEU A 115 13.86 -19.79 11.38
C LEU A 115 14.35 -21.24 11.38
N LYS A 116 15.66 -21.47 11.30
CA LYS A 116 16.17 -22.83 11.32
C LYS A 116 15.76 -23.58 12.60
N SER A 117 15.93 -22.95 13.76
CA SER A 117 15.58 -23.55 15.06
C SER A 117 14.07 -23.81 15.20
N VAL A 118 13.24 -22.83 14.83
CA VAL A 118 11.78 -22.97 14.91
C VAL A 118 11.24 -24.03 13.93
N TRP A 119 11.84 -24.16 12.75
CA TRP A 119 11.43 -25.16 11.76
C TRP A 119 11.79 -26.57 12.21
N GLU A 120 12.92 -26.72 12.92
CA GLU A 120 13.30 -27.96 13.58
C GLU A 120 12.27 -28.37 14.64
N ASP A 121 11.89 -27.43 15.52
CA ASP A 121 10.88 -27.68 16.55
C ASP A 121 9.50 -28.01 15.94
N ILE A 122 9.03 -27.26 14.93
CA ILE A 122 7.75 -27.52 14.24
C ILE A 122 7.76 -28.91 13.60
N GLN A 123 8.84 -29.30 12.93
CA GLN A 123 8.93 -30.60 12.27
C GLN A 123 8.89 -31.76 13.29
N GLU A 124 9.53 -31.59 14.45
CA GLU A 124 9.49 -32.56 15.53
C GLU A 124 8.11 -32.64 16.18
N PHE A 125 7.51 -31.51 16.55
CA PHE A 125 6.14 -31.48 17.08
C PHE A 125 5.13 -32.06 16.11
N ARG A 126 5.23 -31.71 14.82
CA ARG A 126 4.37 -32.30 13.79
C ARG A 126 4.50 -33.82 13.80
N ASN A 127 5.73 -34.36 13.75
CA ASN A 127 5.94 -35.81 13.72
C ASN A 127 5.35 -36.50 14.95
N ASP A 128 5.46 -35.86 16.10
CA ASP A 128 5.02 -36.43 17.36
C ASP A 128 3.51 -36.34 17.59
N TYR A 129 2.86 -35.31 17.06
CA TYR A 129 1.43 -35.07 17.22
C TYR A 129 0.59 -35.62 16.05
N THR A 130 1.22 -36.18 15.01
CA THR A 130 0.51 -36.76 13.82
C THR A 130 0.65 -38.27 13.69
N HIS A 131 1.40 -38.90 14.60
CA HIS A 131 1.63 -40.34 14.67
C HIS A 131 1.49 -40.80 16.11
N TYR A 132 0.94 -41.99 16.33
CA TYR A 132 0.69 -42.47 17.68
C TYR A 132 1.98 -42.83 18.45
N TYR A 133 2.93 -43.49 17.77
CA TYR A 133 4.06 -44.18 18.42
C TYR A 133 5.44 -43.81 17.82
N SER A 134 6.45 -43.75 18.68
CA SER A 134 7.86 -43.56 18.35
C SER A 134 8.71 -44.72 18.83
N THR A 135 9.67 -45.15 18.02
CA THR A 135 10.58 -46.25 18.39
C THR A 135 11.49 -45.90 19.57
N GLU A 136 11.73 -44.61 19.82
CA GLU A 136 12.61 -44.12 20.88
C GLU A 136 11.82 -43.69 22.13
N LYS A 137 10.70 -42.99 21.93
CA LYS A 137 9.93 -42.32 23.00
C LYS A 137 8.65 -43.05 23.40
N GLY A 138 8.28 -44.11 22.68
CA GLY A 138 6.99 -44.77 22.87
C GLY A 138 5.82 -43.84 22.52
N ASP A 139 4.89 -43.68 23.45
CA ASP A 139 3.74 -42.78 23.37
C ASP A 139 3.98 -41.40 24.03
N GLN A 140 5.17 -41.17 24.59
CA GLN A 140 5.49 -39.90 25.25
C GLN A 140 5.60 -38.76 24.24
N ARG A 141 4.92 -37.65 24.54
CA ARG A 141 4.88 -36.48 23.67
C ARG A 141 5.99 -35.47 23.97
N LYS A 142 6.48 -34.80 22.92
CA LYS A 142 7.37 -33.63 23.04
C LYS A 142 6.58 -32.49 23.66
N LEU A 143 7.13 -31.94 24.74
CA LEU A 143 6.64 -30.73 25.42
C LEU A 143 7.72 -29.67 25.59
N THR A 144 8.98 -29.97 25.30
CA THR A 144 10.09 -29.02 25.45
C THR A 144 10.47 -28.40 24.11
N VAL A 145 10.98 -27.18 24.14
CA VAL A 145 11.56 -26.48 22.98
C VAL A 145 13.02 -26.14 23.22
N SER A 146 13.75 -25.76 22.17
CA SER A 146 15.11 -25.26 22.33
C SER A 146 15.15 -23.96 23.16
N ASP A 147 16.28 -23.65 23.79
CA ASP A 147 16.48 -22.37 24.50
C ASP A 147 16.22 -21.16 23.58
N ALA A 148 16.66 -21.26 22.34
CA ALA A 148 16.46 -20.23 21.32
C ALA A 148 14.97 -20.03 21.02
N THR A 149 14.22 -21.11 20.81
CA THR A 149 12.77 -21.07 20.57
C THR A 149 12.02 -20.55 21.80
N ALA A 150 12.42 -20.96 23.02
CA ALA A 150 11.81 -20.48 24.26
C ALA A 150 11.97 -18.97 24.43
N ALA A 151 13.20 -18.45 24.25
CA ALA A 151 13.48 -17.02 24.32
C ALA A 151 12.71 -16.25 23.24
N PHE A 152 12.69 -16.78 22.02
CA PHE A 152 11.95 -16.21 20.90
C PHE A 152 10.45 -16.13 21.16
N LEU A 153 9.81 -17.19 21.69
CA LEU A 153 8.37 -17.19 21.96
C LEU A 153 7.98 -16.19 23.04
N LYS A 154 8.77 -16.08 24.12
CA LYS A 154 8.54 -15.08 25.19
C LYS A 154 8.59 -13.66 24.62
N LEU A 155 9.68 -13.32 23.91
CA LEU A 155 9.87 -11.99 23.32
C LEU A 155 8.80 -11.66 22.26
N SER A 156 8.48 -12.63 21.42
CA SER A 156 7.48 -12.47 20.36
C SER A 156 6.09 -12.19 20.94
N PHE A 157 5.73 -12.86 22.03
CA PHE A 157 4.44 -12.69 22.70
C PHE A 157 4.29 -11.30 23.33
N GLU A 158 5.32 -10.82 24.03
CA GLU A 158 5.34 -9.45 24.59
C GLU A 158 5.17 -8.40 23.48
N ARG A 159 5.91 -8.56 22.38
CA ARG A 159 5.79 -7.69 21.20
C ARG A 159 4.40 -7.80 20.55
N ALA A 160 3.82 -9.00 20.50
CA ALA A 160 2.48 -9.23 19.95
C ALA A 160 1.40 -8.45 20.71
N ILE A 161 1.48 -8.41 22.04
CA ILE A 161 0.59 -7.59 22.89
C ILE A 161 0.71 -6.12 22.49
N GLN A 162 1.92 -5.58 22.36
CA GLN A 162 2.14 -4.18 22.00
C GLN A 162 1.65 -3.84 20.59
N TYR A 163 1.92 -4.71 19.62
CA TYR A 163 1.42 -4.54 18.25
C TYR A 163 -0.10 -4.56 18.19
N THR A 164 -0.74 -5.43 18.98
CA THR A 164 -2.20 -5.54 19.03
C THR A 164 -2.82 -4.33 19.72
N LYS A 165 -2.26 -3.85 20.84
CA LYS A 165 -2.67 -2.60 21.51
C LYS A 165 -2.66 -1.42 20.55
N LYS A 166 -1.58 -1.26 19.78
CA LYS A 166 -1.47 -0.20 18.76
C LYS A 166 -2.48 -0.36 17.63
N ARG A 167 -2.75 -1.60 17.19
CA ARG A 167 -3.71 -1.88 16.11
C ARG A 167 -5.14 -1.55 16.51
N PHE A 168 -5.50 -1.84 17.76
CA PHE A 168 -6.85 -1.63 18.31
C PHE A 168 -6.95 -0.37 19.17
N GLU A 169 -6.07 0.61 18.95
CA GLU A 169 -6.13 1.91 19.60
C GLU A 169 -7.50 2.56 19.33
N ASN A 170 -8.24 2.90 20.39
CA ASN A 170 -9.63 3.38 20.39
C ASN A 170 -10.74 2.33 20.16
N VAL A 171 -10.40 1.04 20.14
CA VAL A 171 -11.36 -0.08 20.07
C VAL A 171 -11.32 -0.93 21.34
N LEU A 172 -10.12 -1.28 21.80
CA LEU A 172 -9.88 -2.01 23.05
C LEU A 172 -9.12 -1.11 24.03
N ASP A 173 -9.50 -1.20 25.30
CA ASP A 173 -8.88 -0.46 26.38
C ASP A 173 -7.65 -1.22 26.91
N SER A 174 -6.70 -0.53 27.54
CA SER A 174 -5.50 -1.17 28.08
C SER A 174 -5.81 -2.31 29.07
N ALA A 175 -6.90 -2.18 29.84
CA ALA A 175 -7.38 -3.18 30.79
C ALA A 175 -7.83 -4.48 30.11
N ASP A 176 -8.32 -4.42 28.85
CA ASP A 176 -8.73 -5.61 28.10
C ASP A 176 -7.55 -6.56 27.84
N PHE A 177 -6.31 -6.07 27.92
CA PHE A 177 -5.11 -6.86 27.69
C PHE A 177 -4.53 -7.53 28.95
N GLU A 178 -5.12 -7.31 30.13
CA GLU A 178 -4.61 -7.88 31.39
C GLU A 178 -4.69 -9.41 31.39
N LEU A 179 -5.80 -9.98 30.89
CA LEU A 179 -6.01 -11.43 30.80
C LEU A 179 -4.97 -12.12 29.91
N VAL A 180 -4.60 -11.49 28.79
CA VAL A 180 -3.59 -12.07 27.90
C VAL A 180 -2.17 -11.86 28.43
N ALA A 181 -1.92 -10.74 29.11
CA ALA A 181 -0.63 -10.46 29.73
C ALA A 181 -0.30 -11.43 30.89
N SER A 182 -1.29 -12.02 31.56
CA SER A 182 -1.06 -13.01 32.61
C SER A 182 -0.73 -14.41 32.07
N LYS A 183 -0.82 -14.64 30.76
CA LYS A 183 -0.54 -15.96 30.14
C LYS A 183 0.96 -16.13 29.90
N GLN A 184 1.47 -17.33 30.14
CA GLN A 184 2.86 -17.68 29.90
C GLN A 184 2.97 -18.60 28.68
N MET A 185 3.94 -18.34 27.79
CA MET A 185 4.19 -19.19 26.62
C MET A 185 5.05 -20.42 26.95
N ILE A 186 5.95 -20.26 27.92
CA ILE A 186 6.95 -21.26 28.31
C ILE A 186 6.98 -21.32 29.84
N ALA A 187 6.82 -22.53 30.40
CA ALA A 187 6.98 -22.86 31.79
C ALA A 187 8.43 -23.30 32.10
N ASP A 188 8.69 -23.74 33.33
CA ASP A 188 10.01 -24.18 33.77
C ASP A 188 10.58 -25.33 32.92
N GLY A 189 11.91 -25.34 32.75
CA GLY A 189 12.60 -26.34 31.94
C GLY A 189 12.33 -26.25 30.43
N ASN A 190 11.98 -25.07 29.91
CA ASN A 190 11.57 -24.84 28.52
C ASN A 190 10.37 -25.67 28.07
N THR A 191 9.49 -26.01 29.01
CA THR A 191 8.25 -26.71 28.71
C THR A 191 7.24 -25.74 28.08
N ILE A 192 6.77 -26.01 26.88
CA ILE A 192 5.78 -25.18 26.19
C ILE A 192 4.40 -25.34 26.84
N THR A 193 3.73 -24.23 27.13
CA THR A 193 2.36 -24.25 27.66
C THR A 193 1.36 -24.50 26.54
N THR A 194 0.09 -24.76 26.88
CA THR A 194 -0.97 -24.88 25.86
C THR A 194 -1.10 -23.60 25.04
N GLU A 195 -1.07 -22.44 25.69
CA GLU A 195 -1.11 -21.15 25.00
C GLU A 195 0.14 -20.87 24.17
N GLY A 196 1.33 -21.24 24.66
CA GLY A 196 2.57 -21.16 23.90
C GLY A 196 2.54 -22.01 22.64
N PHE A 197 2.00 -23.23 22.74
CA PHE A 197 1.88 -24.15 21.62
C PHE A 197 0.89 -23.63 20.58
N VAL A 198 -0.25 -23.13 21.04
CA VAL A 198 -1.25 -22.49 20.18
C VAL A 198 -0.67 -21.27 19.47
N PHE A 199 0.07 -20.42 20.19
CA PHE A 199 0.71 -19.25 19.64
C PHE A 199 1.73 -19.61 18.56
N LEU A 200 2.60 -20.59 18.82
CA LEU A 200 3.60 -21.09 17.86
C LEU A 200 2.93 -21.59 16.57
N ILE A 201 1.90 -22.42 16.68
CA ILE A 201 1.17 -22.94 15.51
C ILE A 201 0.50 -21.80 14.75
N ALA A 202 -0.19 -20.90 15.45
CA ALA A 202 -0.92 -19.78 14.85
C ALA A 202 -0.03 -18.82 14.06
N MET A 203 1.26 -18.66 14.42
CA MET A 203 2.22 -17.85 13.64
C MET A 203 2.33 -18.31 12.18
N PHE A 204 2.12 -19.59 11.91
CA PHE A 204 2.30 -20.21 10.59
C PHE A 204 0.98 -20.68 9.96
N LEU A 205 -0.14 -20.37 10.59
CA LEU A 205 -1.47 -20.49 10.00
C LEU A 205 -1.87 -19.15 9.37
N ASP A 206 -2.74 -19.20 8.36
CA ASP A 206 -3.49 -18.00 8.00
C ASP A 206 -4.49 -17.65 9.13
N ARG A 207 -5.05 -16.44 9.09
CA ARG A 207 -5.88 -15.98 10.19
C ARG A 207 -7.20 -16.75 10.34
N GLU A 208 -7.75 -17.28 9.25
CA GLU A 208 -8.99 -18.06 9.29
C GLU A 208 -8.77 -19.41 9.96
N ASN A 209 -7.74 -20.17 9.53
CA ASN A 209 -7.41 -21.45 10.15
C ASN A 209 -6.94 -21.26 11.61
N ALA A 210 -6.22 -20.18 11.91
CA ALA A 210 -5.87 -19.85 13.30
C ALA A 210 -7.12 -19.60 14.17
N PHE A 211 -8.12 -18.88 13.63
CA PHE A 211 -9.38 -18.61 14.33
C PHE A 211 -10.15 -19.90 14.63
N GLN A 212 -10.27 -20.79 13.64
CA GLN A 212 -10.92 -22.11 13.79
C GLN A 212 -10.15 -23.00 14.78
N PHE A 213 -8.82 -23.02 14.69
CA PHE A 213 -7.94 -23.77 15.58
C PHE A 213 -8.12 -23.37 17.05
N ILE A 214 -7.99 -22.07 17.34
CA ILE A 214 -8.11 -21.52 18.69
C ILE A 214 -9.52 -21.77 19.26
N GLY A 215 -10.55 -21.75 18.41
CA GLY A 215 -11.95 -21.92 18.78
C GLY A 215 -12.31 -23.24 19.48
N LYS A 216 -11.55 -24.33 19.26
CA LYS A 216 -11.82 -25.65 19.88
C LYS A 216 -10.87 -26.00 21.04
N VAL A 217 -9.92 -25.12 21.38
CA VAL A 217 -8.96 -25.33 22.49
C VAL A 217 -9.56 -24.90 23.83
N LYS A 218 -9.42 -25.76 24.85
CA LYS A 218 -9.89 -25.50 26.22
C LYS A 218 -9.27 -24.19 26.75
N GLY A 219 -10.12 -23.25 27.21
CA GLY A 219 -9.69 -21.97 27.79
C GLY A 219 -9.46 -20.82 26.78
N LEU A 220 -9.54 -21.06 25.47
CA LEU A 220 -9.31 -20.05 24.42
C LEU A 220 -10.50 -19.85 23.44
N LYS A 221 -11.62 -20.55 23.67
CA LYS A 221 -12.83 -20.47 22.85
C LYS A 221 -13.53 -19.11 22.90
N GLY A 222 -13.42 -18.40 24.02
CA GLY A 222 -14.17 -17.17 24.25
C GLY A 222 -13.93 -16.08 23.19
N THR A 223 -15.00 -15.41 22.77
CA THR A 223 -15.00 -14.19 21.92
C THR A 223 -16.03 -13.15 22.38
N GLN A 224 -16.73 -13.45 23.47
CA GLN A 224 -17.91 -12.74 23.94
C GLN A 224 -17.58 -11.48 24.76
N PHE A 225 -16.36 -11.36 25.28
CA PHE A 225 -15.90 -10.18 26.01
C PHE A 225 -14.61 -9.62 25.39
N LYS A 226 -14.41 -8.30 25.53
CA LYS A 226 -13.23 -7.59 25.03
C LYS A 226 -11.90 -8.25 25.45
N PRO A 227 -11.71 -8.75 26.69
CA PRO A 227 -10.46 -9.44 27.05
C PRO A 227 -10.20 -10.75 26.31
N PHE A 228 -11.26 -11.49 25.95
CA PHE A 228 -11.13 -12.70 25.14
C PHE A 228 -10.81 -12.38 23.68
N ILE A 229 -11.41 -11.31 23.13
CA ILE A 229 -11.05 -10.79 21.80
C ILE A 229 -9.59 -10.35 21.78
N ALA A 230 -9.15 -9.60 22.79
CA ALA A 230 -7.75 -9.20 22.94
C ALA A 230 -6.82 -10.41 22.97
N THR A 231 -7.14 -11.43 23.76
CA THR A 231 -6.38 -12.69 23.83
C THR A 231 -6.27 -13.36 22.47
N ARG A 232 -7.39 -13.52 21.75
CA ARG A 232 -7.41 -14.16 20.44
C ARG A 232 -6.64 -13.36 19.39
N GLU A 233 -6.80 -12.03 19.36
CA GLU A 233 -6.07 -11.17 18.42
C GLU A 233 -4.56 -11.18 18.67
N VAL A 234 -4.12 -11.21 19.94
CA VAL A 234 -2.71 -11.34 20.28
C VAL A 234 -2.15 -12.66 19.73
N LEU A 235 -2.85 -13.78 19.96
CA LEU A 235 -2.42 -15.09 19.46
C LEU A 235 -2.35 -15.16 17.92
N MET A 236 -3.17 -14.36 17.21
CA MET A 236 -3.21 -14.28 15.75
C MET A 236 -2.39 -13.12 15.15
N THR A 237 -1.53 -12.47 15.94
CA THR A 237 -0.80 -11.25 15.51
C THR A 237 0.13 -11.52 14.33
N TYR A 238 0.75 -12.70 14.31
CA TYR A 238 1.82 -13.05 13.36
C TYR A 238 1.41 -14.05 12.29
N CYS A 239 0.12 -14.41 12.21
CA CYS A 239 -0.41 -15.32 11.19
C CYS A 239 0.13 -14.97 9.79
N VAL A 240 0.50 -16.01 9.04
CA VAL A 240 1.04 -15.85 7.69
C VAL A 240 -0.01 -15.31 6.72
N LYS A 241 0.48 -14.67 5.67
CA LYS A 241 -0.30 -14.37 4.47
C LYS A 241 0.23 -15.26 3.37
N LEU A 242 -0.60 -16.15 2.85
CA LEU A 242 -0.15 -17.05 1.79
C LEU A 242 0.03 -16.29 0.47
N PRO A 243 1.01 -16.69 -0.37
CA PRO A 243 1.12 -16.18 -1.71
C PRO A 243 -0.08 -16.68 -2.51
N HIS A 244 -1.01 -15.77 -2.79
CA HIS A 244 -2.10 -15.98 -3.73
C HIS A 244 -1.76 -15.18 -4.98
N ASP A 245 -2.13 -15.69 -6.15
CA ASP A 245 -2.09 -14.88 -7.36
C ASP A 245 -3.01 -13.65 -7.14
N LYS A 246 -2.70 -12.53 -7.80
CA LYS A 246 -3.63 -11.39 -7.77
C LYS A 246 -4.96 -11.87 -8.31
N LEU A 247 -6.03 -11.68 -7.53
CA LEU A 247 -7.40 -11.99 -7.92
C LEU A 247 -7.73 -11.31 -9.24
N LEU A 248 -7.72 -12.08 -10.32
CA LEU A 248 -8.26 -11.66 -11.61
C LEU A 248 -9.70 -12.18 -11.64
N SER A 249 -10.66 -11.27 -11.56
CA SER A 249 -12.06 -11.62 -11.75
C SER A 249 -12.29 -11.97 -13.22
N ASP A 250 -12.94 -13.10 -13.48
CA ASP A 250 -13.41 -13.48 -14.82
C ASP A 250 -14.43 -12.48 -15.39
N ASN A 251 -15.06 -11.68 -14.52
CA ASN A 251 -15.86 -10.51 -14.89
C ASN A 251 -15.27 -9.23 -14.26
N PRO A 252 -14.35 -8.54 -14.95
CA PRO A 252 -13.71 -7.32 -14.45
C PRO A 252 -14.70 -6.18 -14.18
N GLY A 253 -15.78 -6.08 -14.98
CA GLY A 253 -16.82 -5.05 -14.81
C GLY A 253 -17.62 -5.23 -13.52
N GLN A 254 -17.97 -6.47 -13.19
CA GLN A 254 -18.63 -6.79 -11.92
C GLN A 254 -17.70 -6.54 -10.72
N ALA A 255 -16.44 -6.98 -10.79
CA ALA A 255 -15.46 -6.70 -9.74
C ALA A 255 -15.27 -5.20 -9.51
N LEU A 256 -15.19 -4.42 -10.60
CA LEU A 256 -15.12 -2.96 -10.53
C LEU A 256 -16.35 -2.36 -9.83
N LEU A 257 -17.56 -2.78 -10.21
CA LEU A 257 -18.80 -2.31 -9.59
C LEU A 257 -18.76 -2.50 -8.06
N LEU A 258 -18.35 -3.68 -7.61
CA LEU A 258 -18.32 -4.04 -6.19
C LEU A 258 -17.32 -3.21 -5.40
N ASP A 259 -16.15 -3.00 -5.99
CA ASP A 259 -15.12 -2.15 -5.44
C ASP A 259 -15.59 -0.70 -5.29
N MET A 260 -16.32 -0.18 -6.29
CA MET A 260 -16.92 1.15 -6.26
C MET A 260 -17.95 1.26 -5.14
N ILE A 261 -18.88 0.30 -5.03
CA ILE A 261 -19.94 0.37 -4.02
C ILE A 261 -19.36 0.20 -2.60
N ASN A 262 -18.35 -0.67 -2.40
CA ASN A 262 -17.66 -0.80 -1.12
C ASN A 262 -16.97 0.52 -0.71
N ASP A 263 -16.34 1.23 -1.65
CA ASP A 263 -15.71 2.54 -1.37
C ASP A 263 -16.74 3.61 -0.98
N LEU A 264 -17.92 3.63 -1.63
CA LEU A 264 -19.02 4.55 -1.34
C LEU A 264 -19.55 4.46 0.11
N THR A 265 -19.43 3.29 0.75
CA THR A 265 -19.88 3.10 2.14
C THR A 265 -18.87 3.50 3.20
N ARG A 266 -17.61 3.71 2.81
CA ARG A 266 -16.55 4.06 3.74
C ARG A 266 -16.47 5.57 3.85
N CYS A 267 -16.33 6.06 5.07
CA CYS A 267 -16.14 7.49 5.30
C CYS A 267 -14.76 7.93 4.76
N PRO A 268 -14.68 9.00 3.95
CA PRO A 268 -13.40 9.56 3.53
C PRO A 268 -12.55 9.97 4.74
N LYS A 269 -11.26 9.64 4.72
CA LYS A 269 -10.33 9.97 5.83
C LYS A 269 -10.32 11.46 6.19
N VAL A 270 -10.40 12.32 5.18
CA VAL A 270 -10.41 13.78 5.33
C VAL A 270 -11.61 14.23 6.15
N LEU A 271 -12.78 13.62 5.92
CA LEU A 271 -13.99 13.85 6.69
C LEU A 271 -13.89 13.23 8.09
N TYR A 272 -13.53 11.95 8.18
CA TYR A 272 -13.42 11.22 9.46
C TYR A 272 -12.53 11.94 10.49
N ASN A 273 -11.41 12.51 10.04
CA ASN A 273 -10.48 13.24 10.89
C ASN A 273 -11.08 14.49 11.55
N VAL A 274 -12.14 15.06 10.96
CA VAL A 274 -12.79 16.29 11.42
C VAL A 274 -14.22 16.05 11.92
N LEU A 275 -14.68 14.81 12.05
CA LEU A 275 -15.94 14.50 12.70
C LEU A 275 -15.82 14.61 14.23
N SER A 276 -16.93 14.88 14.92
CA SER A 276 -17.03 14.70 16.36
C SER A 276 -16.83 13.23 16.77
N GLU A 277 -16.54 12.97 18.05
CA GLU A 277 -16.37 11.58 18.51
C GLU A 277 -17.65 10.77 18.36
N GLU A 278 -18.82 11.39 18.52
CA GLU A 278 -20.13 10.81 18.24
C GLU A 278 -20.24 10.40 16.77
N GLY A 279 -19.86 11.28 15.83
CA GLY A 279 -19.87 10.97 14.40
C GLY A 279 -18.85 9.90 14.00
N LYS A 280 -17.70 9.80 14.69
CA LYS A 280 -16.70 8.75 14.43
C LYS A 280 -17.16 7.37 14.86
N LYS A 281 -18.01 7.25 15.89
CA LYS A 281 -18.49 5.96 16.43
C LYS A 281 -19.18 5.10 15.37
N GLU A 282 -19.85 5.70 14.39
CA GLU A 282 -20.54 4.98 13.30
C GLU A 282 -19.57 4.19 12.39
N PHE A 283 -18.33 4.66 12.25
CA PHE A 283 -17.31 4.02 11.39
C PHE A 283 -16.35 3.12 12.16
N ARG A 284 -16.40 3.16 13.49
CA ARG A 284 -15.63 2.28 14.36
C ARG A 284 -16.35 0.94 14.48
N PRO A 285 -15.62 -0.17 14.61
CA PRO A 285 -16.22 -1.46 14.92
C PRO A 285 -17.03 -1.38 16.23
N LEU A 286 -18.36 -1.53 16.14
CA LEU A 286 -19.26 -1.55 17.30
C LEU A 286 -19.41 -3.00 17.79
N LEU A 287 -18.70 -3.34 18.86
CA LEU A 287 -18.99 -4.49 19.72
C LEU A 287 -20.15 -4.10 20.66
N THR A 288 -21.37 -4.00 20.14
CA THR A 288 -22.56 -3.63 20.94
C THR A 288 -23.08 -4.81 21.76
N ASP A 289 -23.68 -4.53 22.93
CA ASP A 289 -24.25 -5.54 23.83
C ASP A 289 -25.29 -6.44 23.14
N GLN A 290 -26.07 -5.93 22.18
CA GLN A 290 -27.00 -6.72 21.36
C GLN A 290 -26.33 -7.70 20.38
N LYS A 291 -25.11 -7.41 19.91
CA LYS A 291 -24.31 -8.34 19.12
C LYS A 291 -23.61 -9.36 20.01
N ILE A 292 -23.23 -8.96 21.23
CA ILE A 292 -22.79 -9.87 22.30
C ILE A 292 -23.94 -10.80 22.69
N GLU A 293 -25.19 -10.34 22.72
CA GLU A 293 -26.39 -11.18 22.94
C GLU A 293 -26.64 -12.19 21.81
N LYS A 294 -26.36 -11.87 20.55
CA LYS A 294 -26.39 -12.88 19.46
C LYS A 294 -25.25 -13.91 19.60
N VAL A 295 -24.09 -13.50 20.11
CA VAL A 295 -23.00 -14.41 20.50
C VAL A 295 -23.37 -15.24 21.74
N LEU A 296 -24.15 -14.68 22.67
CA LEU A 296 -24.69 -15.38 23.86
C LEU A 296 -25.84 -16.33 23.48
N ALA A 297 -26.68 -15.99 22.50
CA ALA A 297 -27.69 -16.89 21.93
C ALA A 297 -27.04 -18.06 21.17
N ASN A 298 -25.86 -17.86 20.58
CA ASN A 298 -24.98 -18.93 20.08
C ASN A 298 -24.30 -19.75 21.20
N SER A 299 -24.62 -19.46 22.47
CA SER A 299 -24.17 -20.22 23.65
C SER A 299 -25.30 -21.07 24.26
N ILE A 300 -26.42 -21.27 23.53
CA ILE A 300 -27.50 -22.22 23.89
C ILE A 300 -27.02 -23.67 23.63
N SER A 301 -27.66 -24.63 24.31
CA SER A 301 -27.32 -26.06 24.40
C SER A 301 -26.87 -26.71 23.08
N ASP A 302 -25.86 -27.56 23.19
CA ASP A 302 -25.10 -28.13 22.08
C ASP A 302 -25.93 -29.00 21.09
N GLU A 303 -27.15 -29.42 21.43
CA GLU A 303 -28.04 -30.23 20.57
C GLU A 303 -28.75 -29.42 19.46
N GLU A 304 -29.10 -28.14 19.70
CA GLU A 304 -29.67 -27.28 18.63
C GLU A 304 -28.58 -26.78 17.66
N ARG A 305 -27.32 -26.87 18.09
CA ARG A 305 -26.15 -26.43 17.33
C ARG A 305 -25.94 -27.28 16.09
N GLU A 306 -26.30 -28.57 16.13
CA GLU A 306 -26.04 -29.56 15.07
C GLU A 306 -26.65 -29.19 13.70
N ASN A 307 -27.72 -28.41 13.67
CA ASN A 307 -28.37 -27.99 12.43
C ASN A 307 -27.93 -26.61 11.91
N ILE A 308 -27.05 -25.90 12.64
CA ILE A 308 -26.58 -24.53 12.34
C ILE A 308 -25.01 -24.49 12.29
N LEU A 309 -24.36 -25.66 12.26
CA LEU A 309 -22.98 -25.94 12.66
C LEU A 309 -21.83 -25.20 11.94
N ASP A 310 -20.84 -24.84 12.76
CA ASP A 310 -19.41 -24.54 12.49
C ASP A 310 -19.01 -23.26 11.73
N SER A 311 -19.96 -22.44 11.27
CA SER A 311 -19.70 -21.07 10.79
C SER A 311 -20.11 -20.00 11.82
N ILE A 312 -19.49 -19.97 13.02
CA ILE A 312 -19.32 -18.65 13.66
C ILE A 312 -18.39 -17.90 12.71
N ASP A 313 -19.04 -17.06 11.92
CA ASP A 313 -18.60 -16.52 10.65
C ASP A 313 -17.33 -15.67 10.87
N TYR A 314 -16.16 -16.25 10.55
CA TYR A 314 -14.89 -15.52 10.58
C TYR A 314 -15.01 -14.19 9.82
N GLU A 315 -15.86 -14.15 8.79
CA GLU A 315 -16.17 -12.97 7.99
C GLU A 315 -16.95 -11.95 8.82
N GLN A 316 -18.00 -12.38 9.51
CA GLN A 316 -18.72 -11.54 10.48
C GLN A 316 -17.83 -11.06 11.63
N TYR A 317 -16.90 -11.88 12.13
CA TYR A 317 -15.93 -11.49 13.14
C TYR A 317 -15.00 -10.38 12.60
N ILE A 318 -14.48 -10.53 11.39
CA ILE A 318 -13.63 -9.52 10.76
C ILE A 318 -14.43 -8.26 10.39
N GLU A 319 -15.65 -8.39 9.88
CA GLU A 319 -16.56 -7.26 9.58
C GLU A 319 -16.80 -6.44 10.84
N ASN A 320 -17.11 -7.11 11.96
CA ASN A 320 -17.33 -6.47 13.25
C ASN A 320 -16.09 -5.78 13.83
N LEU A 321 -14.88 -6.10 13.35
CA LEU A 321 -13.61 -5.51 13.79
C LEU A 321 -13.00 -4.52 12.77
N THR A 322 -13.59 -4.37 11.59
CA THR A 322 -13.05 -3.54 10.51
C THR A 322 -13.57 -2.10 10.60
N VAL A 323 -12.65 -1.14 10.54
CA VAL A 323 -12.98 0.29 10.50
C VAL A 323 -13.46 0.67 9.08
N ARG A 324 -14.65 1.28 8.97
CA ARG A 324 -15.25 1.69 7.67
C ARG A 324 -14.74 3.07 7.21
N VAL A 325 -13.42 3.23 7.08
CA VAL A 325 -12.77 4.49 6.66
C VAL A 325 -11.87 4.25 5.43
N ARG A 326 -11.89 5.17 4.46
CA ARG A 326 -11.05 5.11 3.25
C ARG A 326 -9.58 5.38 3.61
N HIS A 327 -8.64 4.66 2.99
CA HIS A 327 -7.21 4.91 3.19
C HIS A 327 -6.65 6.00 2.26
N SER A 328 -7.09 6.02 1.00
CA SER A 328 -6.66 6.94 -0.05
C SER A 328 -7.83 7.26 -1.00
N ASN A 329 -7.69 8.31 -1.81
CA ASN A 329 -8.67 8.59 -2.87
C ASN A 329 -8.46 7.62 -4.05
N ARG A 330 -9.40 6.69 -4.23
CA ARG A 330 -9.40 5.70 -5.31
C ARG A 330 -10.20 6.15 -6.54
N PHE A 331 -10.88 7.30 -6.49
CA PHE A 331 -11.72 7.78 -7.59
C PHE A 331 -11.00 7.84 -8.94
N PRO A 332 -9.77 8.40 -9.06
CA PRO A 332 -9.07 8.43 -10.35
C PRO A 332 -8.85 7.04 -10.95
N TYR A 333 -8.50 6.07 -10.11
CA TYR A 333 -8.36 4.67 -10.52
C TYR A 333 -9.69 4.11 -11.03
N PHE A 334 -10.79 4.31 -10.29
CA PHE A 334 -12.11 3.83 -10.70
C PHE A 334 -12.58 4.46 -12.01
N ALA A 335 -12.37 5.77 -12.19
CA ALA A 335 -12.76 6.47 -13.41
C ALA A 335 -11.97 5.99 -14.64
N MET A 336 -10.65 5.88 -14.55
CA MET A 336 -9.82 5.35 -15.65
C MET A 336 -10.19 3.90 -15.96
N ARG A 337 -10.38 3.08 -14.92
CA ARG A 337 -10.75 1.68 -15.09
C ARG A 337 -12.13 1.53 -15.72
N PHE A 338 -13.10 2.34 -15.31
CA PHE A 338 -14.44 2.36 -15.91
C PHE A 338 -14.42 2.74 -17.39
N ILE A 339 -13.64 3.77 -17.75
CA ILE A 339 -13.47 4.19 -19.15
C ILE A 339 -12.95 3.03 -20.01
N GLU A 340 -11.99 2.25 -19.50
CA GLU A 340 -11.45 1.07 -20.19
C GLU A 340 -12.45 -0.10 -20.25
N GLU A 341 -13.08 -0.47 -19.12
CA GLU A 341 -13.99 -1.62 -19.03
C GLU A 341 -15.27 -1.42 -19.88
N LYS A 342 -15.78 -0.19 -19.94
CA LYS A 342 -16.91 0.17 -20.82
C LYS A 342 -16.47 0.52 -22.25
N ASN A 343 -15.17 0.49 -22.54
CA ASN A 343 -14.60 0.84 -23.84
C ASN A 343 -15.09 2.21 -24.36
N LEU A 344 -15.18 3.20 -23.47
CA LEU A 344 -15.68 4.55 -23.83
C LEU A 344 -14.72 5.24 -24.81
N TRP A 345 -13.42 4.93 -24.72
CA TRP A 345 -12.38 5.43 -25.60
C TRP A 345 -11.68 4.26 -26.33
N PRO A 346 -12.17 3.81 -27.49
CA PRO A 346 -11.60 2.65 -28.18
C PRO A 346 -10.20 2.88 -28.76
N GLU A 347 -9.79 4.15 -28.93
CA GLU A 347 -8.50 4.54 -29.55
C GLU A 347 -7.62 5.36 -28.61
N ILE A 348 -8.03 5.59 -27.35
CA ILE A 348 -7.25 6.35 -26.38
C ILE A 348 -6.85 5.42 -25.25
N TYR A 349 -5.55 5.37 -24.98
CA TYR A 349 -4.98 4.48 -23.95
C TYR A 349 -4.27 5.29 -22.89
N PHE A 350 -4.45 4.90 -21.63
CA PHE A 350 -3.72 5.48 -20.52
C PHE A 350 -2.29 4.93 -20.47
N GLN A 351 -1.36 5.76 -20.02
CA GLN A 351 0.00 5.30 -19.74
C GLN A 351 0.00 4.39 -18.50
N ILE A 352 0.57 3.20 -18.63
CA ILE A 352 0.73 2.22 -17.56
C ILE A 352 2.20 2.18 -17.15
N ASP A 353 2.48 2.21 -15.86
CA ASP A 353 3.79 1.86 -15.29
C ASP A 353 3.76 0.36 -14.97
N LEU A 354 4.56 -0.43 -15.68
CA LEU A 354 4.64 -1.88 -15.55
C LEU A 354 5.44 -2.30 -14.30
N GLY A 355 6.26 -1.41 -13.76
CA GLY A 355 7.12 -1.64 -12.61
C GLY A 355 8.61 -1.50 -12.93
N LYS A 356 9.44 -1.94 -11.98
CA LYS A 356 10.90 -1.76 -12.00
C LYS A 356 11.57 -2.82 -12.87
N TYR A 357 12.19 -2.39 -13.95
CA TYR A 357 12.89 -3.24 -14.91
C TYR A 357 14.42 -3.09 -14.74
N GLN A 358 15.12 -4.22 -14.64
CA GLN A 358 16.56 -4.28 -14.42
C GLN A 358 17.30 -4.31 -15.76
N LEU A 359 18.12 -3.28 -16.03
CA LEU A 359 18.88 -3.14 -17.28
C LEU A 359 20.28 -3.74 -17.21
N ALA A 360 20.92 -3.70 -16.04
CA ALA A 360 22.26 -4.24 -15.85
C ALA A 360 22.55 -4.49 -14.37
N GLU A 361 23.47 -5.41 -14.13
CA GLU A 361 24.04 -5.67 -12.81
C GLU A 361 25.55 -5.80 -12.93
N TYR A 362 26.30 -5.09 -12.08
CA TYR A 362 27.75 -5.17 -12.06
C TYR A 362 28.33 -4.76 -10.72
N SER A 363 29.55 -5.22 -10.43
CA SER A 363 30.27 -4.80 -9.24
C SER A 363 30.82 -3.37 -9.38
N LYS A 364 30.58 -2.55 -8.35
CA LYS A 364 31.13 -1.20 -8.23
C LYS A 364 31.91 -1.09 -6.93
N LYS A 365 33.17 -0.64 -7.05
CA LYS A 365 34.00 -0.29 -5.91
C LYS A 365 33.52 1.02 -5.28
N VAL A 366 33.11 0.98 -4.02
CA VAL A 366 32.70 2.13 -3.20
C VAL A 366 33.42 1.99 -1.88
N LEU A 367 34.15 3.02 -1.43
CA LEU A 367 34.92 2.97 -0.17
C LEU A 367 35.94 1.82 -0.08
N GLY A 368 36.42 1.30 -1.21
CA GLY A 368 37.36 0.17 -1.24
C GLY A 368 36.69 -1.21 -1.35
N GLU A 369 35.38 -1.29 -1.09
CA GLU A 369 34.61 -2.53 -1.14
C GLU A 369 33.86 -2.68 -2.46
N ASN A 370 33.75 -3.91 -2.95
CA ASN A 370 33.00 -4.23 -4.16
C ASN A 370 31.54 -4.50 -3.78
N ILE A 371 30.65 -3.58 -4.16
CA ILE A 371 29.21 -3.68 -3.88
C ILE A 371 28.48 -4.02 -5.19
N PRO A 372 27.51 -4.95 -5.20
CA PRO A 372 26.65 -5.19 -6.36
C PRO A 372 25.83 -3.92 -6.66
N ARG A 373 25.91 -3.44 -7.91
CA ARG A 373 25.12 -2.31 -8.39
C ARG A 373 24.16 -2.78 -9.47
N THR A 374 22.89 -2.57 -9.19
CA THR A 374 21.80 -2.79 -10.15
C THR A 374 21.39 -1.46 -10.79
N ILE A 375 21.17 -1.47 -12.10
CA ILE A 375 20.63 -0.35 -12.86
C ILE A 375 19.18 -0.67 -13.17
N ILE A 376 18.27 0.11 -12.59
CA ILE A 376 16.82 -0.10 -12.65
C ILE A 376 16.17 1.13 -13.23
N GLU A 377 15.18 0.92 -14.09
CA GLU A 377 14.29 1.95 -14.63
C GLU A 377 12.85 1.44 -14.62
N ASN A 378 11.86 2.31 -14.41
CA ASN A 378 10.46 1.89 -14.52
C ASN A 378 10.07 1.74 -15.99
N ALA A 379 9.57 0.57 -16.39
CA ALA A 379 9.08 0.31 -17.73
C ALA A 379 7.66 0.86 -17.90
N LYS A 380 7.43 1.69 -18.93
CA LYS A 380 6.11 2.29 -19.21
C LYS A 380 5.54 1.76 -20.51
N ALA A 381 4.23 1.58 -20.57
CA ALA A 381 3.52 1.11 -21.76
C ALA A 381 2.23 1.90 -22.00
N PHE A 382 1.67 1.80 -23.20
CA PHE A 382 0.29 2.19 -23.50
C PHE A 382 -0.53 0.98 -23.92
N GLY A 383 -1.62 0.76 -23.23
CA GLY A 383 -2.54 -0.35 -23.46
C GLY A 383 -3.57 -0.40 -22.34
N ARG A 384 -4.53 -1.32 -22.43
CA ARG A 384 -5.48 -1.51 -21.33
C ARG A 384 -4.78 -2.14 -20.15
N LEU A 385 -5.13 -1.76 -18.93
CA LEU A 385 -4.47 -2.30 -17.73
C LEU A 385 -4.55 -3.84 -17.65
N ASN A 386 -5.66 -4.44 -18.08
CA ASN A 386 -5.84 -5.91 -18.11
C ASN A 386 -4.94 -6.65 -19.10
N SER A 387 -4.35 -5.95 -20.07
CA SER A 387 -3.43 -6.56 -21.03
C SER A 387 -2.05 -6.85 -20.42
N PHE A 388 -1.79 -6.41 -19.18
CA PHE A 388 -0.49 -6.51 -18.52
C PHE A 388 -0.53 -7.44 -17.29
N ASN A 389 -1.36 -8.49 -17.28
CA ASN A 389 -1.49 -9.35 -16.11
C ASN A 389 -0.37 -10.41 -15.99
N ASP A 390 0.28 -10.77 -17.10
CA ASP A 390 1.31 -11.81 -17.16
C ASP A 390 2.72 -11.22 -17.32
N GLU A 391 3.55 -11.37 -16.29
CA GLU A 391 4.92 -10.84 -16.23
C GLU A 391 5.80 -11.43 -17.34
N ASP A 392 5.72 -12.74 -17.57
CA ASP A 392 6.59 -13.45 -18.52
C ASP A 392 6.31 -13.04 -19.96
N SER A 393 5.03 -12.92 -20.34
CA SER A 393 4.63 -12.40 -21.65
C SER A 393 5.08 -10.95 -21.84
N VAL A 394 4.89 -10.09 -20.84
CA VAL A 394 5.30 -8.68 -20.93
C VAL A 394 6.81 -8.55 -21.06
N GLN A 395 7.59 -9.30 -20.27
CA GLN A 395 9.05 -9.29 -20.34
C GLN A 395 9.56 -9.71 -21.73
N LYS A 396 8.99 -10.77 -22.33
CA LYS A 396 9.36 -11.22 -23.68
C LYS A 396 9.07 -10.19 -24.77
N GLN A 397 8.05 -9.36 -24.59
CA GLN A 397 7.73 -8.26 -25.52
C GLN A 397 8.67 -7.07 -25.35
N ILE A 398 9.15 -6.82 -24.14
CA ILE A 398 10.09 -5.74 -23.83
C ILE A 398 11.51 -6.10 -24.31
N ASP A 399 11.94 -7.33 -24.05
CA ASP A 399 13.29 -7.84 -24.36
C ASP A 399 13.21 -9.12 -25.19
N LEU A 400 13.02 -8.94 -26.51
CA LEU A 400 12.90 -10.03 -27.48
C LEU A 400 14.13 -10.95 -27.52
N ASN A 401 15.31 -10.42 -27.17
CA ASN A 401 16.59 -11.12 -27.29
C ASN A 401 17.11 -11.65 -25.94
N GLY A 402 16.40 -11.43 -24.83
CA GLY A 402 16.80 -11.87 -23.49
C GLY A 402 18.13 -11.27 -23.02
N LEU A 403 18.40 -10.01 -23.36
CA LEU A 403 19.63 -9.30 -23.01
C LEU A 403 19.67 -8.82 -21.55
N THR A 404 18.55 -8.84 -20.84
CA THR A 404 18.38 -8.27 -19.51
C THR A 404 17.91 -9.29 -18.47
N PRO A 405 18.19 -9.04 -17.17
CA PRO A 405 17.70 -9.90 -16.08
C PRO A 405 16.17 -9.96 -15.93
N GLY A 406 15.44 -8.92 -16.36
CA GLY A 406 13.97 -8.83 -16.30
C GLY A 406 13.43 -7.82 -15.29
N PHE A 407 12.21 -8.03 -14.80
CA PHE A 407 11.61 -7.19 -13.76
C PHE A 407 12.18 -7.53 -12.37
N GLU A 408 12.59 -6.50 -11.61
CA GLU A 408 12.83 -6.62 -10.15
C GLU A 408 11.49 -6.57 -9.40
N GLN A 409 10.53 -5.82 -9.94
CA GLN A 409 9.19 -5.70 -9.40
C GLN A 409 8.21 -5.44 -10.55
N PHE A 410 7.37 -6.44 -10.86
CA PHE A 410 6.25 -6.29 -11.77
C PHE A 410 4.99 -5.86 -11.02
N ALA A 411 4.54 -4.64 -11.25
CA ALA A 411 3.34 -4.09 -10.62
C ALA A 411 2.62 -3.10 -11.54
N PRO A 412 1.97 -3.58 -12.61
CA PRO A 412 1.23 -2.73 -13.55
C PRO A 412 0.17 -1.87 -12.86
N HIS A 413 0.24 -0.55 -13.08
CA HIS A 413 -0.74 0.43 -12.59
C HIS A 413 -0.74 1.68 -13.49
N TYR A 414 -1.81 2.47 -13.45
CA TYR A 414 -1.86 3.74 -14.18
C TYR A 414 -0.72 4.67 -13.72
N ASN A 415 0.08 5.15 -14.67
CA ASN A 415 1.22 6.03 -14.40
C ASN A 415 0.74 7.47 -14.14
N THR A 416 0.23 7.72 -12.94
CA THR A 416 -0.20 9.05 -12.51
C THR A 416 0.93 9.78 -11.81
N ASP A 417 1.37 10.93 -12.34
CA ASP A 417 2.35 11.80 -11.68
C ASP A 417 1.88 13.25 -11.69
N ILE A 418 2.09 13.97 -10.59
CA ILE A 418 1.68 15.39 -10.39
C ILE A 418 0.24 15.65 -10.87
N ASN A 419 -0.69 14.77 -10.50
CA ASN A 419 -2.11 14.89 -10.84
C ASN A 419 -2.41 14.89 -12.35
N LYS A 420 -1.57 14.20 -13.14
CA LYS A 420 -1.75 13.99 -14.57
C LYS A 420 -1.61 12.53 -14.94
N ILE A 421 -2.23 12.15 -16.05
CA ILE A 421 -2.08 10.85 -16.72
C ILE A 421 -1.73 11.06 -18.19
N GLY A 422 -0.76 10.30 -18.70
CA GLY A 422 -0.39 10.31 -20.11
C GLY A 422 -1.42 9.57 -20.96
N LEU A 423 -1.72 10.09 -22.15
CA LEU A 423 -2.61 9.51 -23.14
C LEU A 423 -1.84 9.20 -24.42
N SER A 424 -2.20 8.10 -25.07
CA SER A 424 -1.78 7.79 -26.44
C SER A 424 -3.00 7.57 -27.34
N PHE A 425 -2.94 8.10 -28.56
CA PHE A 425 -3.95 7.91 -29.62
C PHE A 425 -3.61 6.76 -30.58
N ALA A 426 -2.43 6.18 -30.43
CA ALA A 426 -2.02 4.95 -31.09
C ALA A 426 -1.75 3.92 -29.98
N PRO A 427 -2.52 2.81 -29.86
CA PRO A 427 -2.33 1.74 -30.84
C PRO A 427 -3.50 0.71 -31.03
N ALA A 428 -3.31 -0.21 -31.98
CA ALA A 428 -4.12 -1.42 -32.17
C ALA A 428 -3.66 -2.62 -31.31
N MET A 429 -2.46 -2.54 -30.71
CA MET A 429 -1.78 -3.54 -29.85
C MET A 429 -0.98 -2.81 -28.76
N PRO A 430 -0.73 -3.39 -27.57
CA PRO A 430 0.00 -2.69 -26.50
C PRO A 430 1.35 -2.12 -26.99
N ALA A 431 1.56 -0.82 -26.83
CA ALA A 431 2.83 -0.18 -27.11
C ALA A 431 3.74 -0.35 -25.88
N MET A 432 4.70 -1.26 -25.99
CA MET A 432 5.65 -1.62 -24.95
C MET A 432 6.95 -0.81 -25.06
N PRO A 433 7.68 -0.64 -23.96
CA PRO A 433 9.06 -0.19 -24.04
C PRO A 433 9.92 -1.30 -24.64
N ALA A 434 10.95 -0.93 -25.40
CA ALA A 434 11.86 -1.89 -26.02
C ALA A 434 13.26 -1.79 -25.41
N VAL A 435 13.90 -2.93 -25.15
CA VAL A 435 15.33 -2.97 -24.80
C VAL A 435 16.15 -2.81 -26.07
N ILE A 436 17.00 -1.79 -26.12
CA ILE A 436 17.85 -1.50 -27.28
C ILE A 436 19.33 -1.57 -26.89
N PRO A 437 20.17 -2.22 -27.72
CA PRO A 437 21.62 -2.19 -27.52
C PRO A 437 22.18 -0.78 -27.73
N LEU A 438 23.05 -0.34 -26.81
CA LEU A 438 23.79 0.91 -26.96
C LEU A 438 24.93 0.70 -27.97
N GLN A 439 24.74 1.15 -29.23
CA GLN A 439 25.77 1.08 -30.26
C GLN A 439 26.99 1.95 -29.89
N ASN A 440 28.20 1.47 -30.22
CA ASN A 440 29.50 2.17 -30.12
C ASN A 440 30.14 2.35 -28.72
N LYS A 441 29.79 1.54 -27.70
CA LYS A 441 30.49 1.56 -26.39
C LYS A 441 30.63 0.17 -25.73
N PRO A 442 31.41 -0.77 -26.30
CA PRO A 442 31.57 -2.11 -25.74
C PRO A 442 32.12 -2.12 -24.30
N ASP A 443 32.89 -1.10 -23.90
CA ASP A 443 33.48 -0.97 -22.56
C ASP A 443 32.52 -0.41 -21.48
N ASN A 444 31.28 -0.06 -21.86
CA ASN A 444 30.31 0.44 -20.88
C ASN A 444 29.70 -0.72 -20.08
N LYS A 445 29.68 -0.58 -18.75
CA LYS A 445 29.04 -1.54 -17.83
C LYS A 445 27.53 -1.70 -18.03
N VAL A 446 26.90 -0.79 -18.76
CA VAL A 446 25.48 -0.84 -19.15
C VAL A 446 25.45 -0.90 -20.67
N GLN A 447 25.01 -2.03 -21.22
CA GLN A 447 25.06 -2.31 -22.65
C GLN A 447 23.73 -2.05 -23.35
N VAL A 448 22.65 -1.83 -22.59
CA VAL A 448 21.30 -1.62 -23.11
C VAL A 448 20.63 -0.41 -22.48
N ASN A 449 19.65 0.16 -23.17
CA ASN A 449 18.74 1.17 -22.65
C ASN A 449 17.28 0.74 -22.89
N LEU A 450 16.37 1.33 -22.11
CA LEU A 450 14.94 1.11 -22.27
C LEU A 450 14.35 2.26 -23.10
N GLU A 451 13.93 1.99 -24.33
CA GLU A 451 13.23 2.98 -25.15
C GLU A 451 11.76 3.07 -24.70
N GLN A 452 11.44 4.12 -23.95
CA GLN A 452 10.12 4.35 -23.38
C GLN A 452 9.14 4.94 -24.41
N PRO A 453 7.91 4.40 -24.52
CA PRO A 453 6.87 5.02 -25.32
C PRO A 453 6.45 6.36 -24.70
N GLN A 454 6.25 7.38 -25.55
CA GLN A 454 5.92 8.75 -25.13
C GLN A 454 4.42 9.02 -25.26
N PRO A 455 3.83 9.81 -24.35
CA PRO A 455 2.42 10.21 -24.48
C PRO A 455 2.25 11.24 -25.59
N ASP A 456 1.10 11.22 -26.24
CA ASP A 456 0.67 12.27 -27.17
C ASP A 456 0.10 13.49 -26.41
N ALA A 457 -0.54 13.23 -25.27
CA ALA A 457 -1.14 14.25 -24.44
C ALA A 457 -1.10 13.90 -22.94
N PHE A 458 -1.26 14.91 -22.08
CA PHE A 458 -1.48 14.73 -20.65
C PHE A 458 -2.86 15.26 -20.26
N LEU A 459 -3.61 14.44 -19.51
CA LEU A 459 -4.90 14.78 -18.93
C LEU A 459 -4.73 15.01 -17.41
N SER A 460 -5.36 16.05 -16.86
CA SER A 460 -5.42 16.22 -15.40
C SER A 460 -6.46 15.28 -14.79
N LEU A 461 -6.13 14.65 -13.66
CA LEU A 461 -7.07 13.75 -12.98
C LEU A 461 -8.31 14.47 -12.44
N HIS A 462 -8.24 15.79 -12.20
CA HIS A 462 -9.40 16.58 -11.79
C HIS A 462 -10.48 16.71 -12.88
N GLU A 463 -10.13 16.42 -14.13
CA GLU A 463 -11.10 16.42 -15.23
C GLU A 463 -11.85 15.09 -15.35
N LEU A 464 -11.42 14.02 -14.65
CA LEU A 464 -12.05 12.71 -14.73
C LEU A 464 -13.52 12.77 -14.29
N SER A 465 -13.85 13.49 -13.22
CA SER A 465 -15.23 13.65 -12.74
C SER A 465 -16.14 14.28 -13.81
N LYS A 466 -15.62 15.25 -14.56
CA LYS A 466 -16.32 15.89 -15.68
C LYS A 466 -16.46 14.95 -16.88
N ILE A 467 -15.43 14.17 -17.19
CA ILE A 467 -15.45 13.18 -18.26
C ILE A 467 -16.52 12.13 -17.98
N ILE A 468 -16.58 11.59 -16.76
CA ILE A 468 -17.59 10.60 -16.37
C ILE A 468 -19.01 11.16 -16.55
N LEU A 469 -19.27 12.36 -16.06
CA LEU A 469 -20.57 13.01 -16.24
C LEU A 469 -20.90 13.24 -17.71
N LEU A 470 -19.92 13.73 -18.49
CA LEU A 470 -20.11 14.01 -19.91
C LEU A 470 -20.44 12.73 -20.67
N GLU A 471 -19.74 11.64 -20.42
CA GLU A 471 -20.02 10.34 -21.03
C GLU A 471 -21.35 9.74 -20.56
N TYR A 472 -21.76 10.01 -19.31
CA TYR A 472 -23.08 9.61 -18.81
C TYR A 472 -24.21 10.35 -19.54
N LEU A 473 -24.06 11.67 -19.75
CA LEU A 473 -25.06 12.52 -20.41
C LEU A 473 -25.06 12.38 -21.94
N GLN A 474 -23.88 12.25 -22.54
CA GLN A 474 -23.68 12.15 -23.98
C GLN A 474 -22.44 11.27 -24.29
N PRO A 475 -22.64 9.95 -24.48
CA PRO A 475 -21.56 9.03 -24.81
C PRO A 475 -20.73 9.46 -26.04
N GLY A 476 -19.41 9.35 -25.94
CA GLY A 476 -18.42 9.68 -26.96
C GLY A 476 -18.07 11.16 -27.07
N ALA A 477 -18.71 12.06 -26.31
CA ALA A 477 -18.45 13.49 -26.39
C ALA A 477 -17.07 13.88 -25.85
N SER A 478 -16.60 13.24 -24.77
CA SER A 478 -15.29 13.56 -24.18
C SER A 478 -14.14 13.23 -25.15
N ARG A 479 -14.20 12.05 -25.78
CA ARG A 479 -13.25 11.61 -26.80
C ARG A 479 -13.15 12.60 -27.96
N LYS A 480 -14.30 13.05 -28.48
CA LYS A 480 -14.35 14.01 -29.60
C LYS A 480 -13.66 15.32 -29.23
N LEU A 481 -13.94 15.86 -28.04
CA LEU A 481 -13.32 17.09 -27.56
C LEU A 481 -11.80 16.95 -27.39
N ILE A 482 -11.33 15.83 -26.86
CA ILE A 482 -9.89 15.53 -26.73
C ILE A 482 -9.21 15.52 -28.11
N HIS A 483 -9.73 14.75 -29.07
CA HIS A 483 -9.15 14.69 -30.42
C HIS A 483 -9.17 16.04 -31.13
N GLN A 484 -10.28 16.80 -31.03
CA GLN A 484 -10.41 18.13 -31.62
C GLN A 484 -9.34 19.08 -31.07
N PHE A 485 -9.18 19.11 -29.73
CA PHE A 485 -8.18 19.96 -29.10
C PHE A 485 -6.75 19.54 -29.45
N CYS A 486 -6.42 18.24 -29.41
CA CYS A 486 -5.10 17.75 -29.77
C CYS A 486 -4.75 18.02 -31.25
N SER A 487 -5.72 17.87 -32.16
CA SER A 487 -5.53 18.23 -33.58
C SER A 487 -5.33 19.73 -33.75
N LEU A 488 -6.08 20.57 -33.03
CA LEU A 488 -5.93 22.02 -33.07
C LEU A 488 -4.57 22.47 -32.49
N ALA A 489 -4.17 21.86 -31.38
CA ALA A 489 -2.92 22.15 -30.70
C ALA A 489 -1.71 21.82 -31.59
N SER A 490 -1.70 20.61 -32.17
CA SER A 490 -0.60 20.13 -33.01
C SER A 490 -0.49 20.85 -34.36
N LYS A 491 -1.60 21.24 -34.98
CA LYS A 491 -1.61 21.89 -36.31
C LYS A 491 -1.52 23.40 -36.26
N LYS A 492 -2.03 24.05 -35.21
CA LYS A 492 -2.30 25.50 -35.23
C LYS A 492 -1.78 26.23 -33.99
N LEU A 493 -2.13 25.80 -32.78
CA LEU A 493 -1.88 26.58 -31.54
C LEU A 493 -0.40 26.90 -31.30
N PHE A 494 0.48 25.94 -31.61
CA PHE A 494 1.93 26.09 -31.44
C PHE A 494 2.65 26.52 -32.72
N SER A 495 1.91 27.02 -33.72
CA SER A 495 2.49 27.65 -34.91
C SER A 495 2.72 29.13 -34.67
N TYR A 496 3.91 29.61 -35.01
CA TYR A 496 4.23 31.04 -34.95
C TYR A 496 3.30 31.87 -35.86
N SER A 497 2.90 31.34 -37.03
CA SER A 497 2.01 32.05 -37.96
C SER A 497 0.63 32.32 -37.36
N PHE A 498 0.06 31.36 -36.61
CA PHE A 498 -1.22 31.55 -35.95
C PHE A 498 -1.12 32.54 -34.78
N ILE A 499 -0.02 32.48 -34.03
CA ILE A 499 0.23 33.42 -32.93
C ILE A 499 0.29 34.86 -33.45
N GLU A 500 0.95 35.10 -34.59
CA GLU A 500 0.99 36.41 -35.24
C GLU A 500 -0.39 36.81 -35.83
N GLU A 501 -1.14 35.87 -36.42
CA GLU A 501 -2.50 36.14 -36.92
C GLU A 501 -3.41 36.69 -35.80
N VAL A 502 -3.41 36.03 -34.64
CA VAL A 502 -4.19 36.48 -33.48
C VAL A 502 -3.64 37.80 -32.96
N LYS A 503 -2.30 37.97 -32.93
CA LYS A 503 -1.66 39.22 -32.49
C LYS A 503 -2.10 40.41 -33.33
N GLY A 504 -2.16 40.25 -34.66
CA GLY A 504 -2.57 41.32 -35.58
C GLY A 504 -4.05 41.72 -35.47
N LYS A 505 -4.91 40.87 -34.88
CA LYS A 505 -6.32 41.19 -34.60
C LYS A 505 -6.51 41.92 -33.27
N LEU A 506 -5.50 41.96 -32.41
CA LEU A 506 -5.55 42.63 -31.12
C LEU A 506 -5.23 44.14 -31.27
N PRO A 507 -5.74 45.00 -30.37
CA PRO A 507 -5.45 46.43 -30.43
C PRO A 507 -3.95 46.76 -30.32
N ASN A 508 -3.39 47.40 -31.35
CA ASN A 508 -1.97 47.82 -31.39
C ASN A 508 -1.60 48.87 -30.34
N GLN A 509 -2.58 49.58 -29.78
CA GLN A 509 -2.40 50.65 -28.77
C GLN A 509 -2.19 50.13 -27.34
N TRP A 510 -2.14 48.81 -27.12
CA TRP A 510 -1.90 48.26 -25.79
C TRP A 510 -0.47 48.52 -25.31
N SER A 511 -0.34 49.40 -24.31
CA SER A 511 0.94 49.65 -23.62
C SER A 511 1.49 48.38 -22.98
N GLU A 512 2.82 48.31 -22.90
CA GLU A 512 3.54 47.27 -22.17
C GLU A 512 3.09 47.23 -20.70
N PHE A 513 2.79 46.04 -20.21
CA PHE A 513 2.42 45.79 -18.81
C PHE A 513 3.49 44.95 -18.13
N GLN A 514 4.17 45.49 -17.12
CA GLN A 514 5.20 44.75 -16.40
C GLN A 514 4.61 43.96 -15.23
N LYS A 515 4.87 42.65 -15.19
CA LYS A 515 4.48 41.82 -14.05
C LYS A 515 5.17 42.29 -12.77
N GLN A 516 4.41 42.41 -11.70
CA GLN A 516 4.94 42.66 -10.35
C GLN A 516 4.82 41.42 -9.48
N CYS A 517 5.75 41.26 -8.53
CA CYS A 517 5.69 40.22 -7.50
C CYS A 517 5.09 40.77 -6.22
N ASP A 518 4.25 39.96 -5.56
CA ASP A 518 3.79 40.23 -4.21
C ASP A 518 4.98 40.35 -3.26
N THR A 519 4.98 41.40 -2.43
CA THR A 519 5.92 41.52 -1.31
C THR A 519 5.18 41.38 0.02
N LYS A 520 5.93 41.25 1.12
CA LYS A 520 5.33 41.28 2.47
C LYS A 520 4.59 42.59 2.78
N LYS A 521 4.90 43.68 2.08
CA LYS A 521 4.41 45.04 2.37
C LYS A 521 3.39 45.54 1.34
N SER A 522 3.32 44.94 0.15
CA SER A 522 2.43 45.36 -0.93
C SER A 522 2.02 44.17 -1.78
N ARG A 523 0.75 44.14 -2.20
CA ARG A 523 0.32 43.26 -3.30
C ARG A 523 0.96 43.73 -4.60
N ALA A 524 1.26 42.79 -5.49
CA ALA A 524 1.73 43.03 -6.85
C ALA A 524 0.81 43.99 -7.61
N TYR A 525 -0.49 43.87 -7.36
CA TYR A 525 -1.51 44.71 -7.97
C TYR A 525 -2.51 45.17 -6.90
N SER A 526 -2.78 46.47 -6.83
CA SER A 526 -3.86 47.06 -6.02
C SER A 526 -4.81 47.87 -6.93
N GLY A 527 -6.12 47.82 -6.65
CA GLY A 527 -7.12 48.64 -7.34
C GLY A 527 -7.16 48.48 -8.87
N ARG A 528 -7.25 49.61 -9.59
CA ARG A 528 -7.43 49.73 -11.06
C ARG A 528 -6.38 48.97 -11.91
N ALA A 529 -5.19 48.70 -11.37
CA ALA A 529 -4.13 47.97 -12.10
C ALA A 529 -4.47 46.49 -12.37
N SER A 530 -5.40 45.89 -11.60
CA SER A 530 -5.90 44.52 -11.84
C SER A 530 -7.04 44.47 -12.88
N PHE A 531 -7.67 45.61 -13.19
CA PHE A 531 -8.78 45.71 -14.14
C PHE A 531 -8.26 45.64 -15.59
N TYR A 532 -7.11 46.28 -15.85
CA TYR A 532 -6.47 46.35 -17.17
C TYR A 532 -6.18 44.97 -17.82
N PRO A 533 -5.62 43.97 -17.11
CA PRO A 533 -5.41 42.64 -17.68
C PRO A 533 -6.70 41.84 -17.88
N HIS A 534 -7.79 42.17 -17.16
CA HIS A 534 -9.06 41.47 -17.27
C HIS A 534 -9.79 41.87 -18.56
N ASP A 535 -9.91 43.18 -18.82
CA ASP A 535 -10.54 43.68 -20.05
C ASP A 535 -9.81 43.21 -21.31
N ARG A 536 -8.46 43.20 -21.28
CA ARG A 536 -7.65 42.67 -22.37
C ARG A 536 -7.90 41.17 -22.62
N LYS A 537 -8.14 40.40 -21.56
CA LYS A 537 -8.50 38.97 -21.67
C LYS A 537 -9.90 38.79 -22.24
N ASP A 538 -10.85 39.65 -21.89
CA ASP A 538 -12.20 39.59 -22.46
C ASP A 538 -12.17 39.85 -23.97
N GLU A 539 -11.39 40.85 -24.42
CA GLU A 539 -11.21 41.10 -25.85
C GLU A 539 -10.46 39.95 -26.55
N LEU A 540 -9.40 39.41 -25.93
CA LEU A 540 -8.72 38.22 -26.43
C LEU A 540 -9.70 37.04 -26.57
N ASN A 541 -10.58 36.83 -25.59
CA ASN A 541 -11.58 35.77 -25.62
C ASN A 541 -12.59 35.94 -26.76
N ARG A 542 -12.97 37.18 -27.11
CA ARG A 542 -13.82 37.43 -28.30
C ARG A 542 -13.11 37.03 -29.60
N ILE A 543 -11.82 37.31 -29.72
CA ILE A 543 -11.02 36.94 -30.90
C ILE A 543 -10.75 35.43 -30.96
N LEU A 544 -10.60 34.76 -29.80
CA LEU A 544 -10.37 33.32 -29.72
C LEU A 544 -11.64 32.48 -29.92
N ALA A 545 -12.83 33.03 -29.62
CA ALA A 545 -14.11 32.32 -29.68
C ALA A 545 -14.42 31.64 -31.04
N PRO A 546 -14.17 32.26 -32.21
CA PRO A 546 -14.35 31.61 -33.52
C PRO A 546 -13.49 30.37 -33.73
N TYR A 547 -12.38 30.24 -32.99
CA TYR A 547 -11.51 29.06 -33.02
C TYR A 547 -11.87 28.02 -31.96
N GLY A 548 -12.93 28.25 -31.17
CA GLY A 548 -13.31 27.39 -30.05
C GLY A 548 -12.33 27.46 -28.87
N LEU A 549 -11.55 28.55 -28.75
CA LEU A 549 -10.53 28.73 -27.73
C LEU A 549 -10.89 29.84 -26.74
N ASN A 550 -10.27 29.80 -25.56
CA ASN A 550 -10.27 30.90 -24.59
C ASN A 550 -8.92 31.02 -23.88
N ASP A 551 -8.71 32.12 -23.18
CA ASP A 551 -7.47 32.47 -22.49
C ASP A 551 -7.01 31.42 -21.47
N LYS A 552 -7.91 30.61 -20.91
CA LYS A 552 -7.54 29.56 -19.95
C LYS A 552 -6.95 28.31 -20.59
N GLN A 553 -7.09 28.16 -21.91
CA GLN A 553 -6.60 27.01 -22.67
C GLN A 553 -5.23 27.25 -23.30
N ILE A 554 -4.70 28.47 -23.19
CA ILE A 554 -3.51 28.93 -23.90
C ILE A 554 -2.32 28.96 -22.92
N PRO A 555 -1.12 28.52 -23.33
CA PRO A 555 0.08 28.69 -22.52
C PRO A 555 0.35 30.15 -22.13
N GLU A 556 0.75 30.38 -20.88
CA GLU A 556 0.97 31.72 -20.32
C GLU A 556 1.97 32.56 -21.14
N LYS A 557 3.01 31.94 -21.73
CA LYS A 557 3.95 32.66 -22.61
C LYS A 557 3.29 33.26 -23.85
N ILE A 558 2.34 32.55 -24.47
CA ILE A 558 1.60 33.07 -25.64
C ILE A 558 0.62 34.16 -25.20
N ILE A 559 -0.06 33.99 -24.06
CA ILE A 559 -0.93 35.02 -23.50
C ILE A 559 -0.13 36.29 -23.20
N ASN A 560 1.03 36.16 -22.56
CA ASN A 560 1.87 37.31 -22.24
C ASN A 560 2.27 38.06 -23.51
N TYR A 561 2.64 37.33 -24.57
CA TYR A 561 2.94 37.92 -25.88
C TYR A 561 1.75 38.67 -26.47
N TRP A 562 0.57 38.05 -26.53
CA TRP A 562 -0.65 38.68 -27.05
C TRP A 562 -1.06 39.91 -26.26
N LEU A 563 -1.00 39.85 -24.93
CA LEU A 563 -1.44 40.92 -24.04
C LEU A 563 -0.38 42.01 -23.78
N ASN A 564 0.78 41.96 -24.43
CA ASN A 564 1.93 42.85 -24.19
C ASN A 564 2.36 42.86 -22.71
N ILE A 565 2.42 41.68 -22.10
CA ILE A 565 2.83 41.50 -20.71
C ILE A 565 4.30 41.06 -20.68
N ASN A 566 5.16 41.89 -20.13
CA ASN A 566 6.54 41.50 -19.86
C ASN A 566 6.67 40.85 -18.50
N ASP A 567 7.44 39.78 -18.44
CA ASP A 567 7.68 39.04 -17.20
C ASP A 567 8.52 39.86 -16.22
N VAL A 568 8.58 39.39 -14.98
CA VAL A 568 9.42 40.01 -13.94
C VAL A 568 10.88 39.89 -14.38
N ASN A 569 11.60 41.02 -14.46
CA ASN A 569 13.04 41.08 -14.80
C ASN A 569 13.81 39.88 -14.23
N ASP A 570 14.51 39.14 -15.09
CA ASP A 570 15.21 37.88 -14.78
C ASP A 570 16.06 37.98 -13.49
N THR A 571 16.75 39.09 -13.31
CA THR A 571 17.57 39.36 -12.10
C THR A 571 16.74 39.35 -10.82
N LYS A 572 15.51 39.86 -10.86
CA LYS A 572 14.57 39.90 -9.74
C LYS A 572 13.94 38.52 -9.51
N THR A 573 13.68 37.75 -10.56
CA THR A 573 13.18 36.36 -10.45
C THR A 573 14.20 35.45 -9.77
N VAL A 574 15.46 35.52 -10.19
CA VAL A 574 16.59 34.81 -9.56
C VAL A 574 16.76 35.26 -8.10
N SER A 575 16.72 36.58 -7.84
CA SER A 575 16.77 37.15 -6.48
C SER A 575 15.68 36.57 -5.56
N GLU A 576 14.43 36.47 -6.04
CA GLU A 576 13.33 35.89 -5.26
C GLU A 576 13.51 34.38 -5.01
N ARG A 577 14.06 33.61 -5.96
CA ARG A 577 14.41 32.19 -5.74
C ARG A 577 15.45 32.04 -4.63
N ILE A 578 16.50 32.86 -4.65
CA ILE A 578 17.53 32.89 -3.58
C ILE A 578 16.88 33.25 -2.24
N LYS A 579 16.01 34.27 -2.19
CA LYS A 579 15.27 34.63 -0.96
C LYS A 579 14.37 33.51 -0.46
N ARG A 580 13.71 32.76 -1.34
CA ARG A 580 12.89 31.59 -0.98
C ARG A 580 13.73 30.49 -0.38
N MET A 581 14.89 30.17 -0.98
CA MET A 581 15.84 29.19 -0.45
C MET A 581 16.35 29.59 0.95
N ASN A 582 16.72 30.85 1.15
CA ASN A 582 17.14 31.38 2.47
C ASN A 582 16.00 31.27 3.50
N ARG A 583 14.78 31.64 3.10
CA ARG A 583 13.59 31.58 3.97
C ARG A 583 13.25 30.15 4.37
N ASP A 584 13.35 29.19 3.46
CA ASP A 584 13.09 27.77 3.76
C ASP A 584 14.09 27.24 4.81
N GLY A 585 15.38 27.47 4.60
CA GLY A 585 16.42 27.07 5.56
C GLY A 585 16.23 27.71 6.93
N ARG A 586 15.93 29.03 7.00
CA ARG A 586 15.68 29.73 8.27
C ARG A 586 14.42 29.22 8.97
N LYS A 587 13.37 28.88 8.20
CA LYS A 587 12.14 28.31 8.75
C LYS A 587 12.40 26.96 9.40
N ARG A 588 13.16 26.08 8.74
CA ARG A 588 13.58 24.77 9.26
C ARG A 588 14.42 24.92 10.53
N LEU A 589 15.42 25.82 10.53
CA LEU A 589 16.24 26.09 11.70
C LEU A 589 15.41 26.62 12.88
N LYS A 590 14.46 27.53 12.62
CA LYS A 590 13.55 28.04 13.64
C LYS A 590 12.63 26.95 14.20
N GLN A 591 12.15 26.03 13.37
CA GLN A 591 11.35 24.89 13.83
C GLN A 591 12.15 23.97 14.75
N LEU A 592 13.41 23.67 14.39
CA LEU A 592 14.33 22.91 15.25
C LEU A 592 14.54 23.61 16.60
N THR A 593 14.86 24.91 16.61
CA THR A 593 15.07 25.65 17.86
C THR A 593 13.84 25.58 18.76
N LYS A 594 12.66 25.80 18.19
CA LYS A 594 11.40 25.73 18.94
C LYS A 594 11.09 24.33 19.47
N HIS A 595 11.45 23.28 18.74
CA HIS A 595 11.25 21.91 19.20
C HIS A 595 12.08 21.57 20.45
N TYR A 596 13.27 22.17 20.61
CA TYR A 596 14.04 22.05 21.85
C TYR A 596 13.33 22.71 23.05
N ASP A 597 12.55 23.77 22.80
CA ASP A 597 11.79 24.47 23.83
C ASP A 597 10.42 23.80 24.11
N ASP A 598 9.82 23.18 23.09
CA ASP A 598 8.50 22.53 23.11
C ASP A 598 8.50 21.26 22.22
N PRO A 599 8.62 20.06 22.83
CA PRO A 599 8.68 18.78 22.11
C PRO A 599 7.44 18.45 21.27
N GLU A 600 6.28 19.10 21.49
CA GLU A 600 5.07 18.86 20.68
C GLU A 600 5.21 19.42 19.25
N ILE A 601 6.13 20.35 19.03
CA ILE A 601 6.39 20.93 17.71
C ILE A 601 7.06 19.89 16.81
N LYS A 602 6.29 19.33 15.88
CA LYS A 602 6.80 18.32 14.93
C LYS A 602 7.97 18.86 14.09
N ILE A 603 9.09 18.15 14.12
CA ILE A 603 10.25 18.31 13.24
C ILE A 603 10.33 17.14 12.24
N PRO A 604 11.08 17.28 11.14
CA PRO A 604 11.31 16.18 10.22
C PRO A 604 11.92 14.96 10.95
N LYS A 605 11.56 13.75 10.53
CA LYS A 605 12.19 12.53 11.07
C LYS A 605 13.66 12.44 10.64
N ILE A 606 14.47 11.64 11.33
CA ILE A 606 15.90 11.46 11.04
C ILE A 606 16.16 11.12 9.56
N GLY A 607 15.42 10.16 9.00
CA GLY A 607 15.50 9.81 7.58
C GLY A 607 15.17 10.98 6.64
N GLU A 608 14.15 11.78 6.96
CA GLU A 608 13.78 12.97 6.17
C GLU A 608 14.85 14.07 6.25
N MET A 609 15.48 14.25 7.42
CA MET A 609 16.62 15.15 7.58
C MET A 609 17.79 14.69 6.72
N ALA A 610 18.13 13.40 6.77
CA ALA A 610 19.21 12.81 5.98
C ALA A 610 18.96 12.96 4.48
N THR A 611 17.74 12.67 4.00
CA THR A 611 17.35 12.85 2.59
C THR A 611 17.47 14.31 2.16
N PHE A 612 17.05 15.26 3.01
CA PHE A 612 17.24 16.68 2.73
C PHE A 612 18.72 17.03 2.63
N ILE A 613 19.55 16.62 3.59
CA ILE A 613 20.99 16.93 3.60
C ILE A 613 21.67 16.33 2.38
N ALA A 614 21.43 15.05 2.08
CA ALA A 614 22.00 14.38 0.92
C ALA A 614 21.61 15.09 -0.39
N ARG A 615 20.32 15.42 -0.56
CA ARG A 615 19.83 16.17 -1.72
C ARG A 615 20.49 17.53 -1.83
N ASP A 616 20.52 18.29 -0.74
CA ASP A 616 21.08 19.64 -0.72
C ASP A 616 22.59 19.63 -0.97
N ILE A 617 23.33 18.67 -0.40
CA ILE A 617 24.76 18.49 -0.68
C ILE A 617 25.01 18.30 -2.18
N VAL A 618 24.23 17.43 -2.83
CA VAL A 618 24.37 17.16 -4.28
C VAL A 618 23.95 18.37 -5.13
N ASP A 619 22.87 19.06 -4.76
CA ASP A 619 22.40 20.25 -5.46
C ASP A 619 23.35 21.44 -5.32
N MET A 620 24.14 21.47 -4.24
CA MET A 620 25.11 22.50 -3.93
C MET A 620 26.51 22.24 -4.53
N ILE A 621 26.74 21.15 -5.25
CA ILE A 621 28.01 20.92 -5.95
C ILE A 621 28.23 21.97 -7.05
N VAL A 622 29.42 22.57 -7.04
CA VAL A 622 29.79 23.66 -7.96
C VAL A 622 30.06 23.15 -9.38
N SER A 623 30.86 22.10 -9.54
CA SER A 623 31.22 21.53 -10.85
C SER A 623 30.14 20.60 -11.39
N GLY A 624 29.73 20.80 -12.65
CA GLY A 624 28.80 19.90 -13.34
C GLY A 624 29.36 18.48 -13.49
N ASP A 625 30.66 18.33 -13.73
CA ASP A 625 31.30 17.02 -13.91
C ASP A 625 31.40 16.25 -12.59
N LYS A 626 31.71 16.94 -11.48
CA LYS A 626 31.68 16.32 -10.15
C LYS A 626 30.25 15.90 -9.78
N LYS A 627 29.24 16.72 -10.09
CA LYS A 627 27.83 16.37 -9.86
C LYS A 627 27.45 15.10 -10.64
N LYS A 628 27.86 14.96 -11.90
CA LYS A 628 27.61 13.76 -12.73
C LYS A 628 28.27 12.48 -12.19
N LYS A 629 29.38 12.58 -11.45
CA LYS A 629 30.05 11.42 -10.82
C LYS A 629 29.24 10.84 -9.64
N ILE A 630 28.38 11.63 -9.01
CA ILE A 630 27.52 11.19 -7.90
C ILE A 630 26.33 10.41 -8.48
N THR A 631 26.53 9.12 -8.67
CA THR A 631 25.48 8.18 -9.13
C THR A 631 24.47 7.86 -8.02
N SER A 632 23.32 7.25 -8.37
CA SER A 632 22.32 6.76 -7.41
C SER A 632 22.92 6.02 -6.22
N VAL A 633 23.81 5.05 -6.43
CA VAL A 633 24.47 4.30 -5.35
C VAL A 633 25.21 5.19 -4.35
N TYR A 634 25.90 6.24 -4.83
CA TYR A 634 26.58 7.18 -3.94
C TYR A 634 25.58 8.05 -3.18
N TYR A 635 24.47 8.41 -3.83
CA TYR A 635 23.39 9.15 -3.18
C TYR A 635 22.72 8.32 -2.08
N ASP A 636 22.37 7.07 -2.38
CA ASP A 636 21.73 6.15 -1.44
C ASP A 636 22.66 5.85 -0.26
N LYS A 637 23.95 5.56 -0.53
CA LYS A 637 24.95 5.36 0.52
C LYS A 637 25.15 6.61 1.38
N MET A 638 25.16 7.79 0.75
CA MET A 638 25.27 9.06 1.47
C MET A 638 24.04 9.30 2.37
N GLN A 639 22.84 9.02 1.87
CA GLN A 639 21.60 9.15 2.63
C GLN A 639 21.56 8.14 3.79
N GLU A 640 21.97 6.89 3.57
CA GLU A 640 22.10 5.85 4.59
C GLU A 640 23.06 6.29 5.70
N CYS A 641 24.28 6.70 5.34
CA CYS A 641 25.27 7.15 6.32
C CYS A 641 24.82 8.41 7.08
N LEU A 642 24.09 9.31 6.42
CA LEU A 642 23.52 10.48 7.07
C LEU A 642 22.32 10.13 7.97
N ALA A 643 21.52 9.12 7.64
CA ALA A 643 20.42 8.67 8.47
C ALA A 643 20.93 8.01 9.75
N LEU A 644 22.00 7.22 9.65
CA LEU A 644 22.63 6.50 10.75
C LEU A 644 23.93 7.20 11.23
N TYR A 645 23.98 8.54 11.18
CA TYR A 645 25.22 9.28 11.46
C TYR A 645 25.71 9.15 12.92
N ALA A 646 24.84 8.72 13.83
CA ALA A 646 25.22 8.43 15.22
C ALA A 646 26.11 7.17 15.32
N ASN A 647 26.01 6.26 14.37
CA ASN A 647 26.86 5.08 14.28
C ASN A 647 28.27 5.48 13.82
N ALA A 648 29.29 5.08 14.59
CA ALA A 648 30.68 5.45 14.34
C ALA A 648 31.20 4.96 12.97
N ASP A 649 30.83 3.75 12.55
CA ASP A 649 31.20 3.19 11.26
C ASP A 649 30.54 3.96 10.11
N LYS A 650 29.23 4.19 10.18
CA LYS A 650 28.49 4.96 9.16
C LYS A 650 28.98 6.41 9.04
N LYS A 651 29.34 7.04 10.15
CA LYS A 651 29.99 8.35 10.18
C LYS A 651 31.33 8.34 9.45
N GLN A 652 32.20 7.36 9.72
CA GLN A 652 33.47 7.23 9.02
C GLN A 652 33.26 6.95 7.52
N GLN A 653 32.28 6.12 7.16
CA GLN A 653 31.90 5.88 5.77
C GLN A 653 31.47 7.17 5.06
N PHE A 654 30.65 8.03 5.70
CA PHE A 654 30.30 9.34 5.13
C PHE A 654 31.52 10.23 4.92
N ILE A 655 32.41 10.32 5.91
CA ILE A 655 33.64 11.13 5.82
C ILE A 655 34.52 10.60 4.67
N ALA A 656 34.63 9.28 4.54
CA ALA A 656 35.35 8.64 3.45
C ALA A 656 34.69 8.93 2.08
N LEU A 657 33.35 8.95 1.97
CA LEU A 657 32.64 9.34 0.76
C LEU A 657 32.94 10.80 0.37
N VAL A 658 32.96 11.71 1.34
CA VAL A 658 33.30 13.14 1.13
C VAL A 658 34.71 13.28 0.55
N ARG A 659 35.66 12.44 1.00
CA ARG A 659 37.04 12.38 0.48
C ARG A 659 37.08 11.76 -0.92
N GLU A 660 36.49 10.59 -1.13
CA GLU A 660 36.44 9.87 -2.41
C GLU A 660 35.84 10.73 -3.53
N LEU A 661 34.72 11.40 -3.25
CA LEU A 661 34.01 12.25 -4.20
C LEU A 661 34.61 13.66 -4.32
N ASN A 662 35.70 13.95 -3.61
CA ASN A 662 36.41 15.24 -3.63
C ASN A 662 35.46 16.43 -3.38
N MET A 663 34.54 16.27 -2.43
CA MET A 663 33.52 17.29 -2.12
C MET A 663 34.10 18.52 -1.43
N ASN A 664 35.22 18.40 -0.73
CA ASN A 664 35.87 19.55 -0.07
C ASN A 664 36.91 20.27 -0.95
N ALA A 665 37.23 19.72 -2.11
CA ALA A 665 38.17 20.31 -3.08
C ALA A 665 37.49 21.41 -3.95
N PRO A 666 38.25 22.26 -4.66
CA PRO A 666 37.71 23.24 -5.60
C PRO A 666 36.70 22.63 -6.57
N GLY A 667 35.59 23.31 -6.84
CA GLY A 667 34.48 22.78 -7.63
C GLY A 667 33.59 21.74 -6.90
N GLY A 668 33.86 21.41 -5.64
CA GLY A 668 33.02 20.56 -4.79
C GLY A 668 31.87 21.32 -4.11
N HIS A 669 31.55 20.97 -2.86
CA HIS A 669 30.54 21.63 -2.04
C HIS A 669 31.10 22.93 -1.41
N PRO A 670 30.37 24.07 -1.46
CA PRO A 670 30.92 25.38 -1.17
C PRO A 670 31.30 25.63 0.30
N PHE A 671 30.65 24.96 1.25
CA PHE A 671 30.89 25.17 2.68
C PHE A 671 30.97 23.90 3.52
N LEU A 672 30.98 22.70 2.91
CA LEU A 672 30.96 21.44 3.69
C LEU A 672 32.24 21.30 4.53
N LYS A 673 33.38 21.70 3.95
CA LYS A 673 34.69 21.79 4.62
C LYS A 673 34.73 22.66 5.88
N LYS A 674 33.72 23.53 6.09
CA LYS A 674 33.61 24.40 7.26
C LYS A 674 32.96 23.69 8.46
N LEU A 675 32.34 22.53 8.23
CA LEU A 675 31.77 21.68 9.28
C LEU A 675 32.85 20.70 9.75
N ASN A 676 33.04 20.59 11.07
CA ASN A 676 33.89 19.55 11.63
C ASN A 676 33.11 18.24 11.73
N LEU A 677 33.10 17.47 10.65
CA LEU A 677 32.32 16.24 10.54
C LEU A 677 32.63 15.20 11.63
N GLU A 678 33.85 15.22 12.18
CA GLU A 678 34.29 14.31 13.24
C GLU A 678 33.72 14.67 14.62
N GLN A 679 33.35 15.93 14.86
CA GLN A 679 32.77 16.38 16.14
C GLN A 679 31.25 16.30 16.20
N ILE A 680 30.59 15.99 15.07
CA ILE A 680 29.14 15.84 14.98
C ILE A 680 28.75 14.44 15.42
N ASN A 681 27.83 14.32 16.38
CA ASN A 681 27.49 13.03 17.01
C ASN A 681 26.13 12.47 16.57
N SER A 682 25.31 13.25 15.88
CA SER A 682 24.00 12.79 15.42
C SER A 682 23.57 13.48 14.13
N THR A 683 22.63 12.87 13.40
CA THR A 683 22.00 13.45 12.20
C THR A 683 21.28 14.76 12.49
N SER A 684 20.60 14.86 13.64
CA SER A 684 19.89 16.08 14.05
C SER A 684 20.87 17.24 14.29
N GLU A 685 22.01 16.94 14.92
CA GLU A 685 23.09 17.91 15.11
C GLU A 685 23.71 18.32 13.77
N PHE A 686 23.99 17.35 12.88
CA PHE A 686 24.45 17.61 11.52
C PHE A 686 23.49 18.57 10.81
N TYR A 687 22.21 18.23 10.79
CA TYR A 687 21.16 19.00 10.13
C TYR A 687 21.15 20.47 10.61
N LYS A 688 21.22 20.67 11.94
CA LYS A 688 21.26 21.99 12.57
C LYS A 688 22.52 22.77 12.18
N LEU A 689 23.70 22.16 12.27
CA LEU A 689 24.97 22.81 11.94
C LEU A 689 25.08 23.16 10.45
N TYR A 690 24.65 22.24 9.58
CA TYR A 690 24.59 22.44 8.15
C TYR A 690 23.68 23.61 7.77
N LEU A 691 22.47 23.68 8.34
CA LEU A 691 21.55 24.81 8.12
C LEU A 691 22.11 26.13 8.66
N LYS A 692 22.73 26.13 9.85
CA LYS A 692 23.39 27.33 10.39
C LYS A 692 24.45 27.86 9.43
N GLU A 693 25.35 27.00 8.96
CA GLU A 693 26.40 27.39 8.01
C GLU A 693 25.81 27.91 6.69
N LYS A 694 24.72 27.30 6.22
CA LYS A 694 24.05 27.69 4.96
C LYS A 694 23.33 29.04 5.06
N VAL A 695 22.50 29.28 6.09
CA VAL A 695 21.53 30.40 6.10
C VAL A 695 21.60 31.37 7.29
N ASP A 696 22.17 30.96 8.42
CA ASP A 696 22.13 31.74 9.67
C ASP A 696 23.32 31.44 10.59
N LYS A 697 24.51 31.89 10.19
CA LYS A 697 25.75 31.76 10.96
C LYS A 697 26.06 33.09 11.61
N GLN A 698 25.99 33.16 12.93
CA GLN A 698 26.27 34.40 13.67
C GLN A 698 27.78 34.54 13.88
N ILE A 699 28.39 35.60 13.33
CA ILE A 699 29.81 35.94 13.53
C ILE A 699 29.91 37.34 14.15
N PRO A 700 30.93 37.63 15.00
CA PRO A 700 31.13 38.97 15.52
C PRO A 700 31.24 40.02 14.41
N ASP A 701 30.53 41.13 14.57
CA ASP A 701 30.45 42.24 13.61
C ASP A 701 31.59 43.26 13.81
N GLY A 702 32.58 42.98 14.66
CA GLY A 702 33.70 43.90 14.97
C GLY A 702 33.33 45.17 15.74
N TYR A 703 32.03 45.49 15.85
CA TYR A 703 31.50 46.65 16.57
C TYR A 703 30.79 46.26 17.87
N THR A 704 31.14 46.94 18.96
CA THR A 704 30.45 46.89 20.26
C THR A 704 29.61 48.16 20.43
N LYS A 705 28.33 48.02 20.78
CA LYS A 705 27.45 49.15 21.12
C LYS A 705 26.84 48.90 22.50
N ALA A 706 27.10 49.80 23.45
CA ALA A 706 26.65 49.69 24.85
C ALA A 706 27.07 48.36 25.53
N GLY A 707 28.33 47.95 25.37
CA GLY A 707 28.89 46.75 26.02
C GLY A 707 28.43 45.40 25.46
N LYS A 708 27.54 45.36 24.45
CA LYS A 708 27.11 44.11 23.79
C LYS A 708 27.81 43.94 22.43
N GLN A 709 28.44 42.78 22.24
CA GLN A 709 29.05 42.39 20.97
C GLN A 709 27.96 42.17 19.92
N LYS A 710 28.03 42.92 18.82
CA LYS A 710 27.06 42.77 17.74
C LYS A 710 27.49 41.60 16.87
N HIS A 711 26.52 40.82 16.38
CA HIS A 711 26.75 39.73 15.45
C HIS A 711 26.16 40.06 14.09
N LYS A 712 26.86 39.70 13.02
CA LYS A 712 26.37 39.71 11.64
C LYS A 712 26.16 38.29 11.15
N ASN A 713 25.29 38.12 10.15
CA ASN A 713 25.10 36.82 9.51
C ASN A 713 26.27 36.55 8.54
N GLY A 714 27.17 35.66 8.92
CA GLY A 714 28.28 35.15 8.10
C GLY A 714 27.98 33.85 7.38
N SER A 715 26.69 33.50 7.21
CA SER A 715 26.31 32.29 6.48
C SER A 715 26.76 32.33 5.02
N TRP A 716 26.84 31.16 4.38
CA TRP A 716 27.20 31.07 2.96
C TRP A 716 26.25 31.90 2.08
N MET A 717 24.93 31.82 2.31
CA MET A 717 23.96 32.57 1.50
C MET A 717 24.12 34.09 1.65
N SER A 718 24.36 34.58 2.86
CA SER A 718 24.55 36.02 3.10
C SER A 718 25.87 36.51 2.50
N SER A 719 26.97 35.79 2.72
CA SER A 719 28.28 36.19 2.19
C SER A 719 28.42 36.07 0.66
N THR A 720 27.63 35.23 0.01
CA THR A 720 27.72 34.98 -1.44
C THR A 720 26.76 35.84 -2.26
N PHE A 721 25.54 36.09 -1.77
CA PHE A 721 24.49 36.72 -2.57
C PHE A 721 24.03 38.11 -2.08
N GLU A 722 24.34 38.51 -0.85
CA GLU A 722 23.90 39.80 -0.30
C GLU A 722 25.00 40.86 -0.50
N THR A 723 24.75 41.85 -1.36
CA THR A 723 25.61 43.03 -1.56
C THR A 723 24.93 44.28 -1.00
N ILE A 724 25.72 45.23 -0.52
CA ILE A 724 25.21 46.53 -0.08
C ILE A 724 25.43 47.52 -1.22
N GLU A 725 24.34 48.09 -1.75
CA GLU A 725 24.39 49.07 -2.82
C GLU A 725 23.67 50.36 -2.39
N TRP A 726 24.20 51.51 -2.81
CA TRP A 726 23.58 52.81 -2.56
C TRP A 726 22.34 52.96 -3.46
N ASN A 727 21.17 53.19 -2.86
CA ASN A 727 19.96 53.48 -3.60
C ASN A 727 19.71 54.99 -3.63
N GLU A 728 19.88 55.62 -4.79
CA GLU A 728 19.68 57.07 -4.96
C GLU A 728 18.25 57.53 -4.66
N LYS A 729 17.23 56.72 -5.00
CA LYS A 729 15.81 57.06 -4.78
C LYS A 729 15.45 57.09 -3.29
N VAL A 730 16.04 56.19 -2.49
CA VAL A 730 15.77 56.06 -1.05
C VAL A 730 16.84 56.78 -0.20
N LYS A 731 17.90 57.32 -0.84
CA LYS A 731 19.07 57.95 -0.22
C LYS A 731 19.67 57.13 0.94
N LYS A 732 19.70 55.80 0.78
CA LYS A 732 20.19 54.85 1.80
C LYS A 732 20.82 53.63 1.14
N ASN A 733 21.77 53.04 1.84
CA ASN A 733 22.30 51.72 1.52
C ASN A 733 21.20 50.65 1.66
N ILE A 734 20.98 49.87 0.61
CA ILE A 734 20.05 48.74 0.61
C ILE A 734 20.81 47.44 0.33
N THR A 735 20.31 46.35 0.91
CA THR A 735 20.81 45.01 0.58
C THR A 735 20.18 44.56 -0.73
N VAL A 736 21.02 44.36 -1.75
CA VAL A 736 20.64 43.78 -3.03
C VAL A 736 21.02 42.30 -3.01
N ILE A 737 20.14 41.45 -3.54
CA ILE A 737 20.37 40.01 -3.64
C ILE A 737 20.50 39.66 -5.10
N LYS A 738 21.70 39.26 -5.54
CA LYS A 738 22.01 38.88 -6.92
C LYS A 738 23.07 37.78 -6.96
N ILE A 739 23.18 37.08 -8.09
CA ILE A 739 24.30 36.17 -8.34
C ILE A 739 25.56 37.02 -8.57
N PRO A 740 26.69 36.72 -7.92
CA PRO A 740 27.92 37.48 -8.11
C PRO A 740 28.54 37.23 -9.49
N ASP A 741 29.29 38.21 -9.99
CA ASP A 741 29.97 38.11 -11.30
C ASP A 741 31.01 36.99 -11.32
N ASN A 742 31.73 36.78 -10.21
CA ASN A 742 32.59 35.60 -10.04
C ASN A 742 31.73 34.37 -9.70
N ARG A 743 31.68 33.42 -10.64
CA ARG A 743 30.86 32.20 -10.57
C ARG A 743 31.61 30.97 -10.06
N GLU A 744 32.89 31.08 -9.70
CA GLU A 744 33.77 29.96 -9.34
C GLU A 744 33.28 29.13 -8.15
N ASN A 745 32.50 29.74 -7.24
CA ASN A 745 31.98 29.08 -6.04
C ASN A 745 30.45 28.94 -6.03
N ILE A 746 29.80 29.15 -7.18
CA ILE A 746 28.33 29.07 -7.29
C ILE A 746 27.92 27.66 -7.74
N PRO A 747 27.02 26.98 -7.00
CA PRO A 747 26.50 25.68 -7.37
C PRO A 747 25.98 25.62 -8.81
N TYR A 748 26.26 24.53 -9.52
CA TYR A 748 25.82 24.33 -10.91
C TYR A 748 24.30 24.51 -11.06
N THR A 749 23.53 23.96 -10.13
CA THR A 749 22.06 24.05 -10.11
C THR A 749 21.53 25.49 -10.03
N ILE A 750 22.26 26.38 -9.33
CA ILE A 750 21.88 27.80 -9.19
C ILE A 750 22.25 28.58 -10.44
N ARG A 751 23.41 28.28 -11.06
CA ARG A 751 23.83 28.90 -12.33
C ARG A 751 22.82 28.65 -13.46
N GLN A 752 22.24 27.45 -13.51
CA GLN A 752 21.19 27.09 -14.47
C GLN A 752 19.88 27.89 -14.33
N TRP A 753 19.67 28.65 -13.25
CA TRP A 753 18.46 29.47 -13.12
C TRP A 753 18.46 30.66 -14.07
N GLU A 754 19.62 31.23 -14.39
CA GLU A 754 19.73 32.32 -15.38
C GLU A 754 19.52 31.79 -16.81
N GLU A 755 20.10 30.63 -17.13
CA GLU A 755 20.02 30.02 -18.47
C GLU A 755 18.59 29.62 -18.87
N LYS A 756 17.72 29.29 -17.90
CA LYS A 756 16.34 28.84 -18.16
C LYS A 756 15.35 29.98 -18.43
N GLU A 757 15.66 31.22 -18.02
CA GLU A 757 14.74 32.36 -18.12
C GLU A 757 14.93 33.14 -19.45
N GLN A 758 16.02 32.91 -20.19
CA GLN A 758 16.40 33.69 -21.38
C GLN A 758 15.74 33.29 -22.72
N TYR A 759 14.81 32.33 -22.75
CA TYR A 759 14.24 31.88 -24.04
C TYR A 759 13.20 32.87 -24.60
N ASP A 760 13.53 33.50 -25.73
CA ASP A 760 12.58 34.20 -26.61
C ASP A 760 11.46 33.24 -27.09
N LEU A 761 10.28 33.78 -27.42
CA LEU A 761 9.09 33.03 -27.83
C LEU A 761 9.39 32.07 -28.99
N LYS A 762 10.17 32.50 -29.99
CA LYS A 762 10.57 31.65 -31.13
C LYS A 762 11.43 30.46 -30.69
N ALA A 763 12.42 30.69 -29.83
CA ALA A 763 13.26 29.64 -29.28
C ALA A 763 12.45 28.67 -28.39
N TRP A 764 11.49 29.20 -27.62
CA TRP A 764 10.59 28.39 -26.81
C TRP A 764 9.65 27.52 -27.66
N LEU A 765 9.07 28.05 -28.74
CA LEU A 765 8.24 27.29 -29.67
C LEU A 765 9.03 26.19 -30.39
N LYS A 766 10.25 26.50 -30.85
CA LYS A 766 11.17 25.51 -31.43
C LYS A 766 11.40 24.34 -30.46
N ASN A 767 11.73 24.65 -29.20
CA ASN A 767 11.96 23.63 -28.17
C ASN A 767 10.73 22.76 -27.88
N ILE A 768 9.51 23.27 -28.06
CA ILE A 768 8.28 22.49 -27.86
C ILE A 768 8.03 21.56 -29.05
N ASN A 769 8.25 22.04 -30.27
CA ASN A 769 7.95 21.31 -31.50
C ASN A 769 9.05 20.30 -31.87
N GLU A 770 10.32 20.66 -31.65
CA GLU A 770 11.50 19.94 -32.15
C GLU A 770 12.40 19.38 -31.03
N GLY A 771 12.17 19.73 -29.76
CA GLY A 771 13.06 19.38 -28.65
C GLY A 771 14.25 20.35 -28.50
N ARG A 772 15.06 20.19 -27.43
CA ARG A 772 16.23 21.06 -27.19
C ARG A 772 17.51 20.53 -27.82
N ASN A 773 17.61 19.22 -27.99
CA ASN A 773 18.75 18.51 -28.60
C ASN A 773 18.25 17.62 -29.74
N GLU A 774 19.14 17.14 -30.62
CA GLU A 774 18.80 16.26 -31.75
C GLU A 774 18.06 14.96 -31.33
N ASN A 775 18.29 14.50 -30.10
CA ASN A 775 17.65 13.30 -29.54
C ASN A 775 16.37 13.61 -28.73
N ASP A 776 16.04 14.89 -28.49
CA ASP A 776 14.82 15.27 -27.79
C ASP A 776 13.64 15.19 -28.75
N ARG A 777 12.55 14.53 -28.34
CA ARG A 777 11.33 14.40 -29.14
C ARG A 777 10.33 15.53 -28.82
N LYS A 778 9.33 15.70 -29.69
CA LYS A 778 8.23 16.67 -29.53
C LYS A 778 7.57 16.56 -28.16
N ARG A 779 7.27 17.69 -27.53
CA ARG A 779 6.61 17.71 -26.22
C ARG A 779 5.12 17.28 -26.34
N PRO A 780 4.62 16.42 -25.42
CA PRO A 780 3.20 16.06 -25.36
C PRO A 780 2.29 17.26 -25.10
N VAL A 781 1.05 17.22 -25.60
CA VAL A 781 0.06 18.29 -25.41
C VAL A 781 -0.54 18.23 -24.00
N ASP A 782 -0.40 19.28 -23.21
CA ASP A 782 -1.10 19.42 -21.93
C ASP A 782 -2.57 19.83 -22.18
N LEU A 783 -3.54 18.96 -21.86
CA LEU A 783 -4.98 19.26 -22.01
C LEU A 783 -5.44 20.30 -20.97
N PRO A 784 -6.31 21.25 -21.35
CA PRO A 784 -6.75 22.31 -20.45
C PRO A 784 -7.83 21.83 -19.48
N THR A 785 -7.87 22.42 -18.28
CA THR A 785 -8.77 22.03 -17.17
C THR A 785 -10.20 22.58 -17.31
N ASN A 786 -10.54 23.20 -18.44
CA ASN A 786 -11.87 23.67 -18.75
C ASN A 786 -12.36 23.15 -20.10
N LEU A 787 -11.72 22.09 -20.63
CA LEU A 787 -12.04 21.54 -21.95
C LEU A 787 -13.51 21.08 -22.04
N PHE A 788 -14.03 20.51 -20.95
CA PHE A 788 -15.36 19.90 -20.94
C PHE A 788 -16.46 20.82 -20.39
N ASP A 789 -16.09 21.90 -19.70
CA ASP A 789 -17.01 22.76 -18.94
C ASP A 789 -18.15 23.32 -19.81
N GLY A 790 -17.82 23.82 -21.00
CA GLY A 790 -18.80 24.45 -21.90
C GLY A 790 -19.89 23.47 -22.33
N LYS A 791 -19.48 22.28 -22.80
CA LYS A 791 -20.43 21.25 -23.26
C LYS A 791 -21.25 20.68 -22.11
N LEU A 792 -20.65 20.48 -20.94
CA LEU A 792 -21.38 20.06 -19.74
C LEU A 792 -22.42 21.08 -19.31
N CYS A 793 -22.08 22.38 -19.29
CA CYS A 793 -23.03 23.42 -18.95
C CYS A 793 -24.21 23.47 -19.93
N GLU A 794 -23.96 23.29 -21.24
CA GLU A 794 -25.00 23.19 -22.27
C GLU A 794 -25.95 22.02 -21.99
N LEU A 795 -25.41 20.81 -21.76
CA LEU A 795 -26.19 19.60 -21.52
C LEU A 795 -27.01 19.68 -20.22
N LEU A 796 -26.39 20.15 -19.13
CA LEU A 796 -27.07 20.32 -17.85
C LEU A 796 -28.19 21.36 -17.96
N LYS A 797 -27.94 22.50 -18.64
CA LYS A 797 -28.99 23.52 -18.87
C LYS A 797 -30.16 22.96 -19.68
N SER A 798 -29.90 22.18 -20.74
CA SER A 798 -30.95 21.51 -21.50
C SER A 798 -31.81 20.63 -20.59
N LYS A 799 -31.18 19.77 -19.79
CA LYS A 799 -31.87 18.86 -18.87
C LYS A 799 -32.65 19.57 -17.77
N LEU A 800 -32.13 20.68 -17.24
CA LEU A 800 -32.81 21.50 -16.24
C LEU A 800 -34.00 22.29 -16.83
N THR A 801 -33.92 22.67 -18.11
CA THR A 801 -34.99 23.41 -18.81
C THR A 801 -36.15 22.48 -19.18
N GLU A 802 -35.85 21.23 -19.59
CA GLU A 802 -36.85 20.18 -19.86
C GLU A 802 -37.81 19.95 -18.67
N THR A 803 -37.35 20.20 -17.44
CA THR A 803 -38.08 19.97 -16.19
C THR A 803 -38.64 21.25 -15.55
N GLY A 804 -38.48 22.41 -16.19
CA GLY A 804 -39.08 23.68 -15.75
C GLY A 804 -38.40 24.36 -14.54
N VAL A 805 -37.17 24.00 -14.19
CA VAL A 805 -36.45 24.62 -13.06
C VAL A 805 -35.79 25.95 -13.49
N PRO A 806 -35.98 27.06 -12.75
CA PRO A 806 -35.38 28.34 -13.09
C PRO A 806 -33.85 28.31 -12.95
N ILE A 807 -33.14 28.64 -14.04
CA ILE A 807 -31.68 28.58 -14.11
C ILE A 807 -31.09 30.00 -14.02
N PRO A 808 -30.14 30.27 -13.11
CA PRO A 808 -29.41 31.54 -13.11
C PRO A 808 -28.63 31.78 -14.42
N VAL A 809 -28.68 33.00 -14.96
CA VAL A 809 -28.07 33.34 -16.27
C VAL A 809 -26.59 32.97 -16.36
N ASN A 810 -25.83 33.19 -15.28
CA ASN A 810 -24.38 32.94 -15.20
C ASN A 810 -24.02 31.69 -14.37
N ALA A 811 -24.95 30.73 -14.25
CA ALA A 811 -24.73 29.52 -13.46
C ALA A 811 -23.50 28.74 -13.96
N LYS A 812 -22.62 28.39 -13.03
CA LYS A 812 -21.40 27.61 -13.31
C LYS A 812 -21.68 26.11 -13.23
N TYR A 813 -20.76 25.30 -13.76
CA TYR A 813 -20.82 23.84 -13.71
C TYR A 813 -21.26 23.27 -12.35
N ASN A 814 -20.60 23.64 -11.24
CA ASN A 814 -20.93 23.09 -9.92
C ASN A 814 -22.35 23.44 -9.44
N GLU A 815 -22.86 24.62 -9.81
CA GLU A 815 -24.23 25.04 -9.46
C GLU A 815 -25.25 24.24 -10.27
N LEU A 816 -25.02 24.11 -11.58
CA LEU A 816 -25.85 23.32 -12.48
C LEU A 816 -25.86 21.83 -12.08
N LEU A 817 -24.70 21.28 -11.73
CA LEU A 817 -24.58 19.90 -11.25
C LEU A 817 -25.40 19.68 -9.98
N LYS A 818 -25.32 20.62 -9.02
CA LYS A 818 -26.09 20.52 -7.78
C LYS A 818 -27.59 20.53 -8.06
N MET A 819 -28.06 21.44 -8.91
CA MET A 819 -29.48 21.52 -9.31
C MET A 819 -29.93 20.24 -10.02
N TRP A 820 -29.12 19.74 -10.96
CA TRP A 820 -29.41 18.52 -11.70
C TRP A 820 -29.43 17.29 -10.78
N TRP A 821 -28.53 17.23 -9.80
CA TRP A 821 -28.52 16.14 -8.82
C TRP A 821 -29.79 16.11 -7.98
N THR A 822 -30.31 17.27 -7.56
CA THR A 822 -31.57 17.35 -6.82
C THR A 822 -32.76 16.83 -7.63
N MET A 823 -32.76 16.95 -8.97
CA MET A 823 -33.81 16.37 -9.82
C MET A 823 -33.82 14.84 -9.82
N ARG A 824 -32.70 14.20 -9.47
CA ARG A 824 -32.61 12.74 -9.37
C ARG A 824 -33.23 12.20 -8.07
N ASP A 825 -33.80 13.08 -7.24
CA ASP A 825 -34.33 12.72 -5.92
C ASP A 825 -33.31 11.94 -5.07
N ASP A 826 -32.06 12.42 -5.09
CA ASP A 826 -30.95 11.84 -4.36
C ASP A 826 -30.13 12.92 -3.66
N SER A 827 -29.47 12.54 -2.57
CA SER A 827 -28.56 13.37 -1.81
C SER A 827 -27.21 12.68 -1.66
N ILE A 828 -26.19 13.40 -1.17
CA ILE A 828 -24.96 12.72 -0.74
C ILE A 828 -25.22 11.80 0.45
N GLN A 829 -24.28 10.93 0.76
CA GLN A 829 -24.40 10.00 1.87
C GLN A 829 -24.62 10.73 3.20
N PRO A 830 -25.42 10.18 4.14
CA PRO A 830 -25.80 10.85 5.39
C PRO A 830 -24.62 11.34 6.22
N PHE A 831 -23.51 10.59 6.22
CA PHE A 831 -22.33 10.89 7.03
C PHE A 831 -21.64 12.22 6.66
N TYR A 832 -21.85 12.75 5.45
CA TYR A 832 -21.36 14.09 5.09
C TYR A 832 -22.03 15.19 5.92
N GLY A 833 -23.23 14.95 6.45
CA GLY A 833 -23.96 15.85 7.34
C GLY A 833 -23.48 15.85 8.80
N GLY A 834 -22.53 14.99 9.18
CA GLY A 834 -22.06 14.87 10.56
C GLY A 834 -21.45 16.16 11.14
N GLU A 835 -21.52 16.34 12.46
CA GLU A 835 -20.93 17.48 13.15
C GLU A 835 -19.40 17.53 12.94
N ARG A 836 -18.90 18.69 12.53
CA ARG A 836 -17.47 18.97 12.38
C ARG A 836 -16.87 19.36 13.72
N CYS A 837 -15.67 18.90 14.02
CA CYS A 837 -14.86 19.25 15.17
C CYS A 837 -13.42 19.53 14.71
N TYR A 838 -13.04 20.80 14.63
CA TYR A 838 -11.68 21.23 14.32
C TYR A 838 -10.96 21.68 15.57
N GLU A 839 -9.65 21.47 15.61
CA GLU A 839 -8.76 22.07 16.59
C GLU A 839 -7.73 22.95 15.88
N ILE A 840 -7.82 24.26 16.09
CA ILE A 840 -6.96 25.24 15.42
C ILE A 840 -6.39 26.15 16.48
N LYS A 841 -5.05 26.12 16.63
CA LYS A 841 -4.35 26.96 17.63
C LYS A 841 -4.90 26.77 19.05
N GLY A 842 -5.20 25.53 19.44
CA GLY A 842 -5.71 25.18 20.77
C GLY A 842 -7.20 25.47 20.98
N GLU A 843 -7.86 26.13 20.02
CA GLU A 843 -9.29 26.40 20.10
C GLU A 843 -10.07 25.33 19.35
N LYS A 844 -11.16 24.85 19.97
CA LYS A 844 -12.08 23.88 19.37
C LYS A 844 -13.20 24.61 18.64
N ILE A 845 -13.46 24.19 17.41
CA ILE A 845 -14.51 24.73 16.55
C ILE A 845 -15.46 23.59 16.22
N ARG A 846 -16.74 23.74 16.58
CA ARG A 846 -17.77 22.75 16.30
C ARG A 846 -18.91 23.35 15.49
N PHE A 847 -19.31 22.68 14.42
CA PHE A 847 -20.45 23.12 13.61
C PHE A 847 -20.99 22.01 12.71
N ILE A 848 -22.25 22.15 12.30
CA ILE A 848 -22.86 21.33 11.24
C ILE A 848 -22.78 22.13 9.93
N SER A 849 -22.34 21.48 8.84
CA SER A 849 -22.20 22.16 7.56
C SER A 849 -23.55 22.70 7.07
N GLY A 850 -23.60 23.99 6.73
CA GLY A 850 -24.82 24.68 6.29
C GLY A 850 -25.73 25.22 7.40
N SER A 851 -25.36 25.07 8.68
CA SER A 851 -26.16 25.58 9.82
C SER A 851 -26.09 27.10 10.02
N ALA A 852 -25.06 27.77 9.51
CA ALA A 852 -24.91 29.23 9.57
C ALA A 852 -24.93 29.88 8.19
N SER A 853 -25.35 31.15 8.17
CA SER A 853 -25.48 31.95 6.94
C SER A 853 -24.15 32.30 6.29
N ARG A 854 -23.11 32.60 7.08
CA ARG A 854 -21.76 32.88 6.60
C ARG A 854 -20.77 31.89 7.20
N PHE A 855 -19.80 31.47 6.38
CA PHE A 855 -18.76 30.56 6.82
C PHE A 855 -17.88 31.14 7.94
N SER A 856 -17.77 32.47 8.04
CA SER A 856 -17.06 33.17 9.12
C SER A 856 -17.66 32.92 10.50
N ASP A 857 -18.97 32.69 10.56
CA ASP A 857 -19.72 32.65 11.81
C ASP A 857 -19.33 31.41 12.63
N TYR A 858 -18.89 30.34 11.96
CA TYR A 858 -18.40 29.12 12.61
C TYR A 858 -17.13 29.35 13.43
N TYR A 859 -16.25 30.29 13.04
CA TYR A 859 -14.92 30.43 13.64
C TYR A 859 -14.62 31.80 14.23
N HIS A 860 -15.50 32.79 14.11
CA HIS A 860 -15.25 34.15 14.58
C HIS A 860 -14.96 34.20 16.10
N TYR A 861 -15.76 33.49 16.91
CA TYR A 861 -15.56 33.45 18.37
C TYR A 861 -14.27 32.71 18.78
N PRO A 862 -14.00 31.47 18.31
CA PRO A 862 -12.72 30.79 18.53
C PRO A 862 -11.51 31.60 18.06
N LEU A 863 -11.62 32.31 16.93
CA LEU A 863 -10.58 33.18 16.41
C LEU A 863 -10.22 34.30 17.40
N SER A 864 -11.23 34.95 18.01
CA SER A 864 -11.00 36.00 19.01
C SER A 864 -10.26 35.48 20.24
N LEU A 865 -10.67 34.32 20.77
CA LEU A 865 -9.99 33.67 21.90
C LEU A 865 -8.54 33.32 21.58
N ALA A 866 -8.32 32.67 20.42
CA ALA A 866 -6.97 32.35 19.95
C ALA A 866 -6.11 33.61 19.80
N PHE A 867 -6.68 34.69 19.25
CA PHE A 867 -5.97 35.95 19.05
C PHE A 867 -5.58 36.60 20.37
N GLU A 868 -6.48 36.64 21.36
CA GLU A 868 -6.19 37.21 22.68
C GLU A 868 -5.04 36.46 23.36
N ARG A 869 -5.12 35.12 23.40
CA ARG A 869 -4.09 34.24 23.98
C ARG A 869 -2.75 34.39 23.28
N LEU A 870 -2.71 34.22 21.97
CA LEU A 870 -1.47 34.32 21.17
C LEU A 870 -0.89 35.74 21.21
N SER A 871 -1.72 36.77 21.34
CA SER A 871 -1.26 38.17 21.48
C SER A 871 -0.69 38.43 22.87
N ALA A 872 -1.22 37.83 23.93
CA ALA A 872 -0.63 37.86 25.27
C ALA A 872 0.75 37.17 25.27
N GLU A 873 0.85 35.95 24.74
CA GLU A 873 2.11 35.23 24.57
C GLU A 873 3.12 36.04 23.75
N ARG A 874 2.67 36.66 22.65
CA ARG A 874 3.51 37.51 21.82
C ARG A 874 4.02 38.73 22.57
N ARG A 875 3.18 39.39 23.38
CA ARG A 875 3.58 40.54 24.21
C ARG A 875 4.66 40.13 25.21
N SER A 876 4.49 38.99 25.88
CA SER A 876 5.52 38.44 26.78
C SER A 876 6.83 38.11 26.06
N ALA A 877 6.76 37.54 24.84
CA ALA A 877 7.94 37.29 24.04
C ALA A 877 8.63 38.58 23.54
N MET A 878 7.86 39.62 23.23
CA MET A 878 8.39 40.93 22.83
C MET A 878 9.15 41.64 23.95
N GLN A 879 8.81 41.38 25.22
CA GLN A 879 9.59 41.87 26.37
C GLN A 879 11.01 41.29 26.37
N LYS A 880 11.19 40.05 25.88
CA LYS A 880 12.48 39.37 25.76
C LYS A 880 13.21 39.70 24.44
N ASP A 881 12.48 39.83 23.32
CA ASP A 881 13.02 40.20 22.01
C ASP A 881 12.22 41.36 21.38
N ARG A 882 12.77 42.58 21.51
CA ARG A 882 12.15 43.82 21.00
C ARG A 882 12.04 43.88 19.47
N ARG A 883 12.61 42.93 18.71
CA ARG A 883 12.49 42.87 17.24
C ARG A 883 11.21 42.16 16.78
N LEU A 884 10.52 41.46 17.68
CA LEU A 884 9.25 40.79 17.36
C LEU A 884 8.15 41.83 17.18
N GLN A 885 7.35 41.68 16.11
CA GLN A 885 6.18 42.54 15.88
C GLN A 885 4.94 42.03 16.62
N PRO A 886 4.00 42.92 16.98
CA PRO A 886 2.70 42.54 17.50
C PRO A 886 2.01 41.57 16.53
N LEU A 887 1.31 40.59 17.09
CA LEU A 887 0.48 39.69 16.30
C LEU A 887 -0.77 40.45 15.85
N THR A 888 -1.17 40.29 14.60
CA THR A 888 -2.40 40.90 14.06
C THR A 888 -3.52 39.87 13.93
N MET A 889 -4.77 40.31 14.07
CA MET A 889 -5.96 39.45 13.90
C MET A 889 -5.96 38.77 12.53
N ALA A 890 -5.61 39.52 11.47
CA ALA A 890 -5.56 39.02 10.10
C ALA A 890 -4.54 37.87 9.91
N GLU A 891 -3.42 37.88 10.65
CA GLU A 891 -2.43 36.79 10.60
C GLU A 891 -2.98 35.49 11.21
N VAL A 892 -3.73 35.59 12.32
CA VAL A 892 -4.37 34.43 12.96
C VAL A 892 -5.54 33.94 12.10
N GLU A 893 -6.40 34.86 11.64
CA GLU A 893 -7.54 34.55 10.79
C GLU A 893 -7.12 33.82 9.51
N LYS A 894 -5.98 34.20 8.91
CA LYS A 894 -5.43 33.52 7.73
C LYS A 894 -5.17 32.03 7.97
N VAL A 895 -4.75 31.65 9.18
CA VAL A 895 -4.53 30.23 9.53
C VAL A 895 -5.87 29.51 9.64
N PHE A 896 -6.84 30.09 10.34
CA PHE A 896 -8.20 29.55 10.45
C PHE A 896 -8.84 29.34 9.08
N LYS A 897 -8.87 30.41 8.25
CA LYS A 897 -9.39 30.36 6.88
C LYS A 897 -8.72 29.30 6.04
N ARG A 898 -7.38 29.22 6.08
CA ARG A 898 -6.64 28.25 5.24
C ARG A 898 -6.94 26.81 5.64
N THR A 899 -6.94 26.50 6.94
CA THR A 899 -7.21 25.14 7.43
C THR A 899 -8.65 24.72 7.15
N LEU A 900 -9.62 25.56 7.53
CA LEU A 900 -11.05 25.26 7.35
C LEU A 900 -11.42 25.20 5.86
N HIS A 901 -11.08 26.23 5.08
CA HIS A 901 -11.43 26.29 3.66
C HIS A 901 -10.78 25.16 2.87
N GLY A 902 -9.50 24.87 3.12
CA GLY A 902 -8.79 23.80 2.43
C GLY A 902 -9.41 22.43 2.70
N THR A 903 -9.68 22.13 3.97
CA THR A 903 -10.26 20.83 4.36
C THR A 903 -11.69 20.67 3.84
N GLU A 904 -12.54 21.70 4.00
CA GLU A 904 -13.93 21.66 3.51
C GLU A 904 -14.01 21.66 1.97
N GLN A 905 -13.03 22.27 1.27
CA GLN A 905 -12.93 22.15 -0.18
C GLN A 905 -12.64 20.72 -0.60
N GLU A 906 -11.68 20.06 0.05
CA GLU A 906 -11.35 18.66 -0.23
C GLU A 906 -12.54 17.74 0.02
N ILE A 907 -13.27 17.93 1.14
CA ILE A 907 -14.50 17.18 1.44
C ILE A 907 -15.55 17.36 0.33
N ARG A 908 -15.74 18.59 -0.19
CA ARG A 908 -16.69 18.84 -1.30
C ARG A 908 -16.28 18.13 -2.58
N VAL A 909 -15.00 18.16 -2.93
CA VAL A 909 -14.49 17.45 -4.12
C VAL A 909 -14.72 15.94 -3.97
N THR A 910 -14.42 15.37 -2.80
CA THR A 910 -14.69 13.94 -2.56
C THR A 910 -16.18 13.61 -2.65
N ALA A 911 -17.07 14.49 -2.16
CA ALA A 911 -18.52 14.30 -2.31
C ALA A 911 -18.99 14.40 -3.78
N GLU A 912 -18.31 15.19 -4.62
CA GLU A 912 -18.55 15.21 -6.07
C GLU A 912 -18.03 13.93 -6.75
N ASP A 913 -16.87 13.43 -6.35
CA ASP A 913 -16.32 12.16 -6.82
C ASP A 913 -17.25 10.98 -6.49
N ASP A 914 -17.85 10.96 -5.29
CA ASP A 914 -18.83 9.93 -4.87
C ASP A 914 -20.10 9.94 -5.74
N ARG A 915 -20.58 11.12 -6.15
CA ARG A 915 -21.68 11.23 -7.12
C ARG A 915 -21.31 10.61 -8.45
N MET A 916 -20.11 10.88 -8.95
CA MET A 916 -19.64 10.31 -10.21
C MET A 916 -19.44 8.79 -10.10
N LEU A 917 -18.99 8.32 -8.94
CA LEU A 917 -18.84 6.90 -8.62
C LEU A 917 -20.20 6.17 -8.65
N LEU A 918 -21.27 6.79 -8.13
CA LEU A 918 -22.64 6.29 -8.27
C LEU A 918 -23.05 6.16 -9.75
N LEU A 919 -22.82 7.19 -10.56
CA LEU A 919 -23.18 7.16 -11.99
C LEU A 919 -22.44 6.05 -12.75
N MET A 920 -21.18 5.78 -12.40
CA MET A 920 -20.44 4.64 -12.95
C MET A 920 -21.03 3.31 -12.50
N ALA A 921 -21.39 3.18 -11.22
CA ALA A 921 -22.00 1.98 -10.66
C ALA A 921 -23.35 1.66 -11.32
N GLU A 922 -24.20 2.66 -11.57
CA GLU A 922 -25.46 2.50 -12.31
C GLU A 922 -25.22 1.91 -13.70
N LYS A 923 -24.21 2.43 -14.43
CA LYS A 923 -23.89 1.94 -15.78
C LYS A 923 -23.26 0.54 -15.79
N LEU A 924 -22.67 0.10 -14.68
CA LEU A 924 -22.12 -1.25 -14.54
C LEU A 924 -23.14 -2.26 -14.03
N SER A 925 -24.23 -1.81 -13.40
CA SER A 925 -25.23 -2.68 -12.78
C SER A 925 -26.08 -3.41 -13.84
N PRO A 926 -26.41 -4.70 -13.61
CA PRO A 926 -27.31 -5.45 -14.48
C PRO A 926 -28.76 -5.04 -14.22
N GLY A 927 -29.41 -4.46 -15.23
CA GLY A 927 -30.74 -3.83 -15.12
C GLY A 927 -30.63 -2.36 -14.73
N ASP A 928 -31.54 -1.51 -15.23
CA ASP A 928 -31.60 -0.06 -14.95
C ASP A 928 -31.98 0.22 -13.48
N GLU A 929 -31.21 -0.30 -12.53
CA GLU A 929 -31.40 -0.05 -11.10
C GLU A 929 -31.03 1.40 -10.77
N GLN A 930 -31.99 2.11 -10.17
CA GLN A 930 -31.76 3.46 -9.64
C GLN A 930 -31.10 3.36 -8.27
N LEU A 931 -29.77 3.24 -8.25
CA LEU A 931 -28.99 3.36 -7.04
C LEU A 931 -29.06 4.82 -6.53
N LYS A 932 -29.09 4.99 -5.20
CA LYS A 932 -29.08 6.31 -4.55
C LYS A 932 -27.98 6.38 -3.51
N LEU A 933 -27.22 7.46 -3.50
CA LEU A 933 -26.18 7.70 -2.50
C LEU A 933 -26.78 7.81 -1.09
N ALA A 934 -27.95 8.43 -0.96
CA ALA A 934 -28.63 8.60 0.33
C ALA A 934 -28.94 7.26 1.03
N THR A 935 -29.15 6.19 0.26
CA THR A 935 -29.53 4.86 0.75
C THR A 935 -28.56 3.77 0.33
N ILE A 936 -27.31 4.11 -0.04
CA ILE A 936 -26.36 3.18 -0.64
C ILE A 936 -26.05 1.97 0.28
N ASP A 937 -26.02 2.17 1.59
CA ASP A 937 -25.86 1.07 2.56
C ASP A 937 -27.02 0.06 2.49
N LYS A 938 -28.26 0.52 2.25
CA LYS A 938 -29.43 -0.37 2.10
C LYS A 938 -29.38 -1.14 0.79
N GLU A 939 -29.00 -0.47 -0.29
CA GLU A 939 -28.90 -1.07 -1.63
C GLU A 939 -27.89 -2.23 -1.69
N LEU A 940 -26.78 -2.11 -0.94
CA LEU A 940 -25.79 -3.18 -0.80
C LEU A 940 -26.29 -4.41 -0.05
N THR A 941 -27.21 -4.22 0.89
CA THR A 941 -27.77 -5.30 1.70
C THR A 941 -28.88 -6.07 0.98
N LYS A 942 -29.28 -5.66 -0.23
CA LYS A 942 -30.20 -6.42 -1.06
C LYS A 942 -29.53 -7.72 -1.53
N LEU A 943 -30.26 -8.83 -1.35
CA LEU A 943 -29.84 -10.13 -1.85
C LEU A 943 -29.95 -10.18 -3.38
N ARG A 944 -28.91 -10.68 -4.04
CA ARG A 944 -28.87 -10.86 -5.49
C ARG A 944 -28.38 -12.25 -5.83
N HIS A 945 -28.92 -12.80 -6.92
CA HIS A 945 -28.44 -14.05 -7.49
C HIS A 945 -27.19 -13.78 -8.36
N ILE A 946 -26.09 -14.43 -8.02
CA ILE A 946 -24.78 -14.33 -8.67
C ILE A 946 -24.37 -15.73 -9.13
N THR A 947 -23.79 -15.83 -10.31
CA THR A 947 -23.17 -17.06 -10.82
C THR A 947 -21.73 -16.77 -11.17
N HIS A 948 -20.80 -17.60 -10.68
CA HIS A 948 -19.37 -17.49 -10.95
C HIS A 948 -18.81 -18.85 -11.35
N ILE A 949 -17.84 -18.88 -12.26
CA ILE A 949 -17.22 -20.13 -12.72
C ILE A 949 -15.76 -20.12 -12.27
N PHE A 950 -15.31 -21.16 -11.59
CA PHE A 950 -13.91 -21.34 -11.19
C PHE A 950 -13.27 -22.43 -12.03
N SER A 951 -12.05 -22.19 -12.52
CA SER A 951 -11.28 -23.18 -13.29
C SER A 951 -10.11 -23.71 -12.47
N TYR A 952 -9.99 -25.03 -12.36
CA TYR A 952 -8.95 -25.70 -11.57
C TYR A 952 -8.14 -26.70 -12.40
N ASN A 953 -6.89 -26.91 -12.01
CA ASN A 953 -6.04 -28.02 -12.46
C ASN A 953 -6.11 -29.14 -11.41
N LEU A 954 -6.47 -30.36 -11.83
CA LEU A 954 -6.52 -31.53 -10.96
C LEU A 954 -5.11 -32.00 -10.57
N ASN A 955 -4.96 -32.50 -9.34
CA ASN A 955 -3.68 -32.98 -8.81
C ASN A 955 -3.35 -34.42 -9.25
N TYR A 956 -4.36 -35.16 -9.67
CA TYR A 956 -4.26 -36.56 -10.07
C TYR A 956 -4.70 -36.77 -11.52
N ASP A 957 -4.09 -37.75 -12.19
CA ASP A 957 -4.51 -38.21 -13.51
C ASP A 957 -5.70 -39.19 -13.42
N THR A 958 -6.20 -39.66 -14.58
CA THR A 958 -7.32 -40.60 -14.65
C THR A 958 -7.04 -41.98 -14.06
N GLN A 959 -5.83 -42.26 -13.57
CA GLN A 959 -5.44 -43.49 -12.90
C GLN A 959 -5.08 -43.27 -11.42
N GLY A 960 -5.29 -42.06 -10.90
CA GLY A 960 -5.00 -41.70 -9.52
C GLY A 960 -3.51 -41.47 -9.22
N ASN A 961 -2.65 -41.35 -10.25
CA ASN A 961 -1.24 -40.96 -10.07
C ASN A 961 -1.13 -39.44 -9.96
N LYS A 962 -0.12 -38.94 -9.26
CA LYS A 962 0.10 -37.49 -9.12
C LYS A 962 0.55 -36.91 -10.46
N ALA A 963 -0.24 -36.02 -11.05
CA ALA A 963 0.05 -35.39 -12.32
C ALA A 963 1.04 -34.21 -12.16
N GLY A 964 1.93 -34.01 -13.13
CA GLY A 964 2.72 -32.77 -13.26
C GLY A 964 1.88 -31.65 -13.86
N GLU A 965 2.28 -30.37 -13.67
CA GLU A 965 1.51 -29.21 -14.15
C GLU A 965 1.12 -29.31 -15.64
N ALA A 966 2.04 -29.74 -16.51
CA ALA A 966 1.81 -29.87 -17.95
C ALA A 966 0.83 -31.01 -18.35
N GLN A 967 0.54 -31.94 -17.43
CA GLN A 967 -0.30 -33.12 -17.64
C GLN A 967 -1.61 -33.06 -16.83
N SER A 968 -1.82 -32.00 -16.07
CA SER A 968 -3.00 -31.83 -15.22
C SER A 968 -4.28 -31.63 -16.05
N LEU A 969 -5.34 -32.35 -15.69
CA LEU A 969 -6.67 -32.20 -16.28
C LEU A 969 -7.32 -30.91 -15.75
N LYS A 970 -8.04 -30.19 -16.61
CA LYS A 970 -8.78 -28.98 -16.23
C LYS A 970 -10.23 -29.32 -15.89
N ALA A 971 -10.73 -28.78 -14.79
CA ALA A 971 -12.11 -28.90 -14.36
C ALA A 971 -12.69 -27.52 -14.00
N ASN A 972 -13.95 -27.27 -14.36
CA ASN A 972 -14.64 -26.02 -14.06
C ASN A 972 -15.75 -26.27 -13.03
N LEU A 973 -15.86 -25.42 -12.02
CA LEU A 973 -16.93 -25.43 -11.02
C LEU A 973 -17.78 -24.17 -11.15
N THR A 974 -19.07 -24.32 -11.40
CA THR A 974 -20.04 -23.22 -11.40
C THR A 974 -20.62 -23.06 -10.00
N VAL A 975 -20.39 -21.91 -9.36
CA VAL A 975 -20.95 -21.57 -8.05
C VAL A 975 -22.10 -20.58 -8.23
N THR A 976 -23.28 -20.94 -7.78
CA THR A 976 -24.44 -20.05 -7.68
C THR A 976 -24.58 -19.51 -6.26
N ALA A 977 -24.94 -18.25 -6.11
CA ALA A 977 -25.04 -17.62 -4.79
C ALA A 977 -26.19 -16.62 -4.75
N THR A 978 -27.02 -16.68 -3.71
CA THR A 978 -27.95 -15.59 -3.38
C THR A 978 -27.40 -14.81 -2.20
N MET A 979 -26.68 -13.71 -2.45
CA MET A 979 -25.97 -12.99 -1.40
C MET A 979 -26.03 -11.47 -1.58
N GLN A 980 -25.69 -10.76 -0.49
CA GLN A 980 -25.55 -9.31 -0.51
C GLN A 980 -24.29 -8.93 -1.31
N LEU A 981 -24.35 -7.88 -2.13
CA LEU A 981 -23.19 -7.45 -2.93
C LEU A 981 -21.95 -7.17 -2.07
N LYS A 982 -22.13 -6.75 -0.83
CA LYS A 982 -21.01 -6.54 0.12
C LYS A 982 -20.21 -7.80 0.45
N ASN A 983 -20.80 -9.00 0.30
CA ASN A 983 -20.19 -10.29 0.66
C ASN A 983 -19.63 -11.07 -0.55
N ILE A 984 -19.71 -10.50 -1.75
CA ILE A 984 -19.26 -11.22 -2.94
C ILE A 984 -17.74 -11.50 -2.95
N ASN A 985 -16.96 -10.70 -2.21
CA ASN A 985 -15.53 -10.93 -2.03
C ASN A 985 -15.24 -12.28 -1.36
N ASP A 986 -16.22 -12.87 -0.70
CA ASP A 986 -16.09 -14.19 -0.09
C ASP A 986 -16.04 -15.30 -1.16
N LEU A 987 -16.66 -15.10 -2.33
CA LEU A 987 -16.58 -16.04 -3.45
C LEU A 987 -15.16 -16.13 -4.01
N HIS A 988 -14.41 -15.02 -4.00
CA HIS A 988 -13.05 -14.98 -4.55
C HIS A 988 -12.08 -15.92 -3.83
N ARG A 989 -12.36 -16.31 -2.57
CA ARG A 989 -11.51 -17.25 -1.81
C ARG A 989 -11.51 -18.65 -2.43
N PHE A 990 -12.61 -19.05 -3.07
CA PHE A 990 -12.73 -20.36 -3.69
C PHE A 990 -11.78 -20.53 -4.88
N ALA A 991 -11.31 -19.46 -5.52
CA ALA A 991 -10.33 -19.58 -6.61
C ALA A 991 -9.02 -20.27 -6.17
N TYR A 992 -8.65 -20.16 -4.89
CA TYR A 992 -7.37 -20.67 -4.36
C TYR A 992 -7.51 -21.76 -3.31
N ASP A 993 -8.73 -22.19 -2.99
CA ASP A 993 -8.94 -23.24 -2.00
C ASP A 993 -8.48 -24.60 -2.55
N ARG A 994 -7.45 -25.16 -1.90
CA ARG A 994 -6.79 -26.42 -2.31
C ARG A 994 -7.68 -27.64 -2.24
N ARG A 995 -8.82 -27.55 -1.55
CA ARG A 995 -9.80 -28.62 -1.44
C ARG A 995 -10.65 -28.74 -2.70
N LEU A 996 -10.88 -27.64 -3.40
CA LEU A 996 -11.83 -27.56 -4.50
C LEU A 996 -11.43 -28.34 -5.77
N PRO A 997 -10.16 -28.37 -6.23
CA PRO A 997 -9.80 -29.08 -7.45
C PRO A 997 -10.34 -30.51 -7.50
N GLU A 998 -10.07 -31.32 -6.49
CA GLU A 998 -10.53 -32.71 -6.44
C GLU A 998 -12.02 -32.83 -6.07
N LEU A 999 -12.58 -31.87 -5.34
CA LEU A 999 -14.00 -31.86 -5.00
C LEU A 999 -14.88 -31.75 -6.25
N VAL A 1000 -14.47 -30.98 -7.28
CA VAL A 1000 -15.24 -30.82 -8.52
C VAL A 1000 -15.60 -32.17 -9.14
N ALA A 1001 -14.71 -33.15 -9.08
CA ALA A 1001 -14.93 -34.48 -9.66
C ALA A 1001 -16.10 -35.24 -9.01
N TYR A 1002 -16.45 -34.91 -7.76
CA TYR A 1002 -17.56 -35.52 -7.02
C TYR A 1002 -18.91 -34.83 -7.25
N ILE A 1003 -18.92 -33.60 -7.80
CA ILE A 1003 -20.14 -32.80 -7.96
C ILE A 1003 -20.78 -33.08 -9.34
N PRO A 1004 -22.03 -33.57 -9.41
CA PRO A 1004 -22.76 -33.72 -10.66
C PRO A 1004 -22.91 -32.38 -11.40
N ASP A 1005 -22.70 -32.38 -12.72
CA ASP A 1005 -22.76 -31.20 -13.60
C ASP A 1005 -21.87 -30.01 -13.18
N ALA A 1006 -20.94 -30.25 -12.25
CA ALA A 1006 -20.03 -29.28 -11.66
C ALA A 1006 -20.69 -27.95 -11.28
N THR A 1007 -21.93 -28.00 -10.78
CA THR A 1007 -22.68 -26.81 -10.32
C THR A 1007 -23.07 -26.98 -8.87
N ILE A 1008 -22.76 -25.98 -8.03
CA ILE A 1008 -23.05 -26.03 -6.60
C ILE A 1008 -23.50 -24.66 -6.08
N ASP A 1009 -24.44 -24.64 -5.14
CA ASP A 1009 -24.82 -23.42 -4.43
C ASP A 1009 -23.76 -23.06 -3.37
N VAL A 1010 -23.52 -21.76 -3.14
CA VAL A 1010 -22.49 -21.28 -2.22
C VAL A 1010 -22.69 -21.76 -0.79
N GLU A 1011 -23.93 -21.89 -0.31
CA GLU A 1011 -24.21 -22.36 1.05
C GLU A 1011 -23.95 -23.86 1.14
N ALA A 1012 -24.28 -24.62 0.09
CA ALA A 1012 -23.93 -26.04 0.01
C ALA A 1012 -22.40 -26.25 -0.05
N LEU A 1013 -21.68 -25.39 -0.77
CA LEU A 1013 -20.22 -25.42 -0.83
C LEU A 1013 -19.59 -25.08 0.53
N ARG A 1014 -20.07 -24.02 1.19
CA ARG A 1014 -19.64 -23.64 2.54
C ARG A 1014 -19.87 -24.77 3.53
N TYR A 1015 -21.04 -25.41 3.46
CA TYR A 1015 -21.36 -26.59 4.25
C TYR A 1015 -20.36 -27.72 3.98
N GLU A 1016 -20.07 -28.06 2.72
CA GLU A 1016 -19.12 -29.13 2.39
C GLU A 1016 -17.69 -28.83 2.88
N LEU A 1017 -17.24 -27.57 2.79
CA LEU A 1017 -15.92 -27.17 3.29
C LEU A 1017 -15.84 -27.16 4.83
N ALA A 1018 -16.94 -26.85 5.51
CA ALA A 1018 -17.04 -26.98 6.96
C ALA A 1018 -17.10 -28.46 7.37
N ASP A 1019 -17.88 -29.26 6.64
CA ASP A 1019 -18.00 -30.70 6.82
C ASP A 1019 -16.64 -31.39 6.64
N TYR A 1020 -15.85 -30.96 5.66
CA TYR A 1020 -14.49 -31.41 5.48
C TYR A 1020 -13.61 -31.19 6.71
N ASN A 1021 -13.75 -30.07 7.41
CA ASN A 1021 -12.98 -29.80 8.63
C ASN A 1021 -13.36 -30.76 9.77
N ARG A 1022 -14.64 -31.14 9.88
CA ARG A 1022 -15.12 -32.17 10.81
C ARG A 1022 -14.62 -33.55 10.40
N ALA A 1023 -14.85 -33.96 9.15
CA ALA A 1023 -14.39 -35.21 8.58
C ALA A 1023 -12.88 -35.41 8.72
N ARG A 1024 -12.08 -34.35 8.54
CA ARG A 1024 -10.63 -34.37 8.77
C ARG A 1024 -10.30 -34.82 10.20
N GLN A 1025 -11.00 -34.30 11.20
CA GLN A 1025 -10.78 -34.69 12.59
C GLN A 1025 -11.13 -36.16 12.80
N GLU A 1026 -12.27 -36.61 12.29
CA GLU A 1026 -12.70 -38.01 12.39
C GLU A 1026 -11.69 -38.97 11.76
N VAL A 1027 -11.14 -38.62 10.59
CA VAL A 1027 -10.11 -39.41 9.91
C VAL A 1027 -8.83 -39.49 10.77
N PHE A 1028 -8.36 -38.39 11.33
CA PHE A 1028 -7.17 -38.40 12.18
C PHE A 1028 -7.40 -39.15 13.51
N ASP A 1029 -8.58 -39.03 14.11
CA ASP A 1029 -8.98 -39.79 15.29
C ASP A 1029 -8.99 -41.30 15.00
N ALA A 1030 -9.57 -41.70 13.86
CA ALA A 1030 -9.59 -43.10 13.40
C ALA A 1030 -8.18 -43.64 13.10
N VAL A 1031 -7.32 -42.85 12.45
CA VAL A 1031 -5.92 -43.19 12.20
C VAL A 1031 -5.18 -43.46 13.52
N PHE A 1032 -5.31 -42.57 14.50
CA PHE A 1032 -4.65 -42.72 15.79
C PHE A 1032 -5.14 -43.96 16.55
N ARG A 1033 -6.44 -44.22 16.54
CA ARG A 1033 -7.02 -45.44 17.15
C ARG A 1033 -6.48 -46.71 16.49
N LEU A 1034 -6.42 -46.74 15.16
CA LEU A 1034 -5.87 -47.87 14.42
C LEU A 1034 -4.38 -48.08 14.73
N GLU A 1035 -3.57 -47.02 14.68
CA GLU A 1035 -2.14 -47.10 15.00
C GLU A 1035 -1.92 -47.60 16.43
N LYS A 1036 -2.70 -47.11 17.39
CA LYS A 1036 -2.69 -47.57 18.79
C LYS A 1036 -2.99 -49.06 18.93
N ALA A 1037 -4.10 -49.52 18.35
CA ALA A 1037 -4.51 -50.92 18.45
C ALA A 1037 -3.48 -51.87 17.83
N ILE A 1038 -2.85 -51.48 16.72
CA ILE A 1038 -1.80 -52.29 16.09
C ILE A 1038 -0.53 -52.34 16.95
N ILE A 1039 -0.11 -51.20 17.54
CA ILE A 1039 1.06 -51.17 18.43
C ILE A 1039 0.85 -52.03 19.66
N GLU A 1040 -0.33 -51.99 20.28
CA GLU A 1040 -0.66 -52.81 21.45
C GLU A 1040 -0.62 -54.31 21.14
N LYS A 1041 -0.85 -54.70 19.88
CA LYS A 1041 -0.82 -56.11 19.44
C LYS A 1041 0.57 -56.57 19.02
N ASP A 1042 1.32 -55.79 18.24
CA ASP A 1042 2.56 -56.24 17.59
C ASP A 1042 3.55 -55.08 17.31
N ALA A 1043 3.97 -54.39 18.38
CA ALA A 1043 4.92 -53.28 18.27
C ALA A 1043 6.25 -53.67 17.59
N GLU A 1044 6.76 -54.87 17.83
CA GLU A 1044 8.07 -55.30 17.32
C GLU A 1044 8.05 -55.49 15.80
N SER A 1045 7.02 -56.14 15.25
CA SER A 1045 6.91 -56.30 13.78
C SER A 1045 6.72 -54.96 13.07
N ILE A 1046 6.02 -54.00 13.69
CA ILE A 1046 5.86 -52.65 13.14
C ILE A 1046 7.20 -51.91 13.10
N ARG A 1047 8.01 -52.03 14.16
CA ARG A 1047 9.38 -51.48 14.16
C ARG A 1047 10.22 -52.09 13.05
N ASN A 1048 10.08 -53.40 12.81
CA ASN A 1048 10.84 -54.08 11.77
C ASN A 1048 10.43 -53.64 10.34
N LEU A 1049 9.20 -53.15 10.15
CA LEU A 1049 8.73 -52.60 8.88
C LEU A 1049 9.10 -51.11 8.69
N PHE A 1050 9.61 -50.45 9.72
CA PHE A 1050 10.02 -49.05 9.65
C PHE A 1050 11.47 -48.91 9.19
N THR A 1051 11.69 -49.03 7.88
CA THR A 1051 13.02 -49.02 7.27
C THR A 1051 13.27 -47.82 6.33
N ASP A 1052 14.54 -47.55 6.03
CA ASP A 1052 14.97 -46.62 4.99
C ASP A 1052 14.96 -47.24 3.58
N MET A 1053 15.39 -46.47 2.58
CA MET A 1053 15.42 -46.95 1.19
C MET A 1053 16.48 -48.05 0.96
N GLU A 1054 17.41 -48.22 1.91
CA GLU A 1054 18.49 -49.20 1.89
C GLU A 1054 18.14 -50.45 2.74
N GLY A 1055 16.99 -50.43 3.42
CA GLY A 1055 16.48 -51.54 4.24
C GLY A 1055 16.93 -51.49 5.71
N ASN A 1056 17.63 -50.43 6.15
CA ASN A 1056 18.04 -50.29 7.54
C ASN A 1056 16.88 -49.81 8.43
N TYR A 1057 16.85 -50.25 9.69
CA TYR A 1057 15.85 -49.81 10.67
C TYR A 1057 15.97 -48.31 10.97
N LYS A 1058 14.86 -47.59 10.83
CA LYS A 1058 14.77 -46.16 11.17
C LYS A 1058 14.41 -45.98 12.64
N THR A 1059 14.90 -44.88 13.21
CA THR A 1059 14.49 -44.43 14.55
C THR A 1059 13.52 -43.23 14.46
N GLY A 1060 12.69 -43.05 15.47
CA GLY A 1060 11.72 -41.94 15.58
C GLY A 1060 10.25 -42.34 15.39
N ASN A 1061 9.38 -41.35 15.09
CA ASN A 1061 7.94 -41.55 14.94
C ASN A 1061 7.61 -42.40 13.70
N ILE A 1062 6.91 -43.52 13.92
CA ILE A 1062 6.57 -44.48 12.87
C ILE A 1062 5.47 -43.88 11.99
N GLN A 1063 5.75 -43.79 10.69
CA GLN A 1063 4.80 -43.26 9.71
C GLN A 1063 3.62 -44.22 9.48
N HIS A 1064 2.52 -43.71 8.93
CA HIS A 1064 1.30 -44.50 8.71
C HIS A 1064 1.48 -45.71 7.77
N ARG A 1065 2.42 -45.64 6.81
CA ARG A 1065 2.63 -46.68 5.79
C ARG A 1065 3.06 -48.04 6.35
N PRO A 1066 4.05 -48.14 7.27
CA PRO A 1066 4.38 -49.37 7.98
C PRO A 1066 3.18 -50.12 8.55
N TYR A 1067 2.22 -49.42 9.16
CA TYR A 1067 1.01 -50.02 9.72
C TYR A 1067 0.14 -50.66 8.63
N LEU A 1068 -0.09 -49.97 7.53
CA LEU A 1068 -0.86 -50.52 6.40
C LEU A 1068 -0.15 -51.70 5.74
N GLN A 1069 1.19 -51.67 5.67
CA GLN A 1069 1.98 -52.78 5.15
C GLN A 1069 1.89 -54.01 6.06
N TRP A 1070 1.93 -53.80 7.38
CA TRP A 1070 1.71 -54.88 8.34
C TRP A 1070 0.34 -55.52 8.19
N LEU A 1071 -0.73 -54.72 8.06
CA LEU A 1071 -2.08 -55.21 7.82
C LEU A 1071 -2.18 -56.05 6.54
N THR A 1072 -1.51 -55.61 5.48
CA THR A 1072 -1.47 -56.31 4.20
C THR A 1072 -0.72 -57.64 4.32
N ASN A 1073 0.44 -57.64 5.00
CA ASN A 1073 1.23 -58.85 5.26
C ASN A 1073 0.49 -59.88 6.12
N LYS A 1074 -0.39 -59.42 7.02
CA LYS A 1074 -1.26 -60.28 7.85
C LYS A 1074 -2.55 -60.69 7.14
N GLY A 1075 -2.76 -60.28 5.88
CA GLY A 1075 -3.96 -60.58 5.11
C GLY A 1075 -5.24 -59.93 5.66
N LYS A 1076 -5.12 -58.87 6.48
CA LYS A 1076 -6.25 -58.16 7.09
C LYS A 1076 -6.89 -57.14 6.14
N ILE A 1077 -6.13 -56.64 5.16
CA ILE A 1077 -6.59 -55.74 4.09
C ILE A 1077 -5.97 -56.14 2.75
N THR A 1078 -6.62 -55.77 1.66
CA THR A 1078 -6.10 -55.93 0.29
C THR A 1078 -5.16 -54.78 -0.12
N GLU A 1079 -4.38 -54.95 -1.20
CA GLU A 1079 -3.57 -53.85 -1.77
C GLU A 1079 -4.43 -52.67 -2.24
N GLU A 1080 -5.64 -52.94 -2.76
CA GLU A 1080 -6.59 -51.89 -3.14
C GLU A 1080 -7.07 -51.09 -1.92
N GLU A 1081 -7.39 -51.77 -0.81
CA GLU A 1081 -7.77 -51.12 0.45
C GLU A 1081 -6.62 -50.34 1.06
N ARG A 1082 -5.40 -50.88 1.03
CA ARG A 1082 -4.19 -50.17 1.43
C ARG A 1082 -4.02 -48.87 0.66
N TRP A 1083 -4.19 -48.90 -0.66
CA TRP A 1083 -4.12 -47.70 -1.49
C TRP A 1083 -5.19 -46.68 -1.10
N CYS A 1084 -6.45 -47.10 -0.95
CA CYS A 1084 -7.55 -46.21 -0.58
C CYS A 1084 -7.35 -45.56 0.80
N LEU A 1085 -7.02 -46.36 1.83
CA LEU A 1085 -6.78 -45.85 3.19
C LEU A 1085 -5.62 -44.85 3.22
N ASN A 1086 -4.52 -45.16 2.54
CA ASN A 1086 -3.38 -44.26 2.45
C ASN A 1086 -3.73 -42.96 1.70
N MET A 1087 -4.53 -43.04 0.62
CA MET A 1087 -4.95 -41.87 -0.15
C MET A 1087 -5.85 -40.95 0.68
N VAL A 1088 -6.87 -41.48 1.36
CA VAL A 1088 -7.74 -40.68 2.24
C VAL A 1088 -6.93 -39.99 3.33
N ARG A 1089 -6.11 -40.73 4.09
CA ARG A 1089 -5.25 -40.14 5.13
C ARG A 1089 -4.33 -39.06 4.57
N LYS A 1090 -3.71 -39.30 3.40
CA LYS A 1090 -2.78 -38.36 2.77
C LYS A 1090 -3.48 -37.08 2.30
N SER A 1091 -4.62 -37.19 1.63
CA SER A 1091 -5.39 -36.04 1.14
C SER A 1091 -5.89 -35.18 2.30
N PHE A 1092 -6.47 -35.79 3.34
CA PHE A 1092 -6.89 -35.08 4.56
C PHE A 1092 -5.73 -34.38 5.27
N SER A 1093 -4.53 -34.99 5.27
CA SER A 1093 -3.30 -34.41 5.82
C SER A 1093 -2.75 -33.21 5.04
N HIS A 1094 -3.00 -33.14 3.73
CA HIS A 1094 -2.58 -32.02 2.88
C HIS A 1094 -3.69 -31.00 2.62
N ASN A 1095 -4.83 -31.11 3.32
CA ASN A 1095 -5.99 -30.25 3.13
C ASN A 1095 -6.56 -30.32 1.69
N GLN A 1096 -6.73 -31.53 1.17
CA GLN A 1096 -7.24 -31.84 -0.17
C GLN A 1096 -8.31 -32.93 -0.11
N PHE A 1097 -9.25 -32.94 -1.05
CA PHE A 1097 -10.12 -34.10 -1.24
C PHE A 1097 -9.35 -35.28 -1.86
N PRO A 1098 -9.68 -36.53 -1.51
CA PRO A 1098 -9.10 -37.71 -2.16
C PRO A 1098 -9.64 -37.84 -3.59
N HIS A 1099 -8.89 -38.51 -4.46
CA HIS A 1099 -9.31 -38.76 -5.85
C HIS A 1099 -10.62 -39.55 -5.91
N ARG A 1100 -11.52 -39.24 -6.85
CA ARG A 1100 -12.86 -39.87 -6.95
C ARG A 1100 -12.81 -41.39 -7.04
N GLU A 1101 -11.74 -41.95 -7.61
CA GLU A 1101 -11.55 -43.40 -7.66
C GLU A 1101 -11.58 -44.10 -6.31
N VAL A 1102 -11.23 -43.45 -5.18
CA VAL A 1102 -11.33 -44.16 -3.88
C VAL A 1102 -12.79 -44.48 -3.56
N ALA A 1103 -13.73 -43.61 -3.93
CA ALA A 1103 -15.16 -43.88 -3.78
C ALA A 1103 -15.62 -45.04 -4.67
N VAL A 1104 -15.13 -45.07 -5.93
CA VAL A 1104 -15.43 -46.16 -6.87
C VAL A 1104 -14.90 -47.50 -6.34
N LYS A 1105 -13.64 -47.55 -5.87
CA LYS A 1105 -13.03 -48.77 -5.32
C LYS A 1105 -13.67 -49.22 -4.00
N TRP A 1106 -14.20 -48.30 -3.21
CA TRP A 1106 -15.00 -48.61 -2.02
C TRP A 1106 -16.46 -48.94 -2.33
N ASN A 1107 -16.86 -48.95 -3.61
CA ASN A 1107 -18.24 -49.17 -4.06
C ASN A 1107 -19.23 -48.24 -3.33
N LEU A 1108 -18.81 -47.00 -3.12
CA LEU A 1108 -19.57 -45.95 -2.46
C LEU A 1108 -20.40 -45.19 -3.49
N ASN A 1109 -21.72 -45.22 -3.32
CA ASN A 1109 -22.61 -44.31 -4.02
C ASN A 1109 -22.64 -42.97 -3.26
N ILE A 1110 -21.74 -42.06 -3.64
CA ILE A 1110 -21.61 -40.76 -2.95
C ILE A 1110 -22.76 -39.85 -3.35
N GLU A 1111 -23.53 -39.42 -2.35
CA GLU A 1111 -24.47 -38.32 -2.54
C GLU A 1111 -23.71 -36.99 -2.66
N PRO A 1112 -24.21 -36.03 -3.48
CA PRO A 1112 -23.54 -34.75 -3.73
C PRO A 1112 -23.52 -33.78 -2.54
N LYS A 1113 -23.85 -34.24 -1.32
CA LYS A 1113 -23.82 -33.46 -0.07
C LYS A 1113 -23.10 -34.25 1.02
N GLY A 1114 -22.24 -33.58 1.79
CA GLY A 1114 -21.51 -34.22 2.89
C GLY A 1114 -20.53 -35.27 2.38
N ILE A 1115 -19.86 -34.98 1.27
CA ILE A 1115 -18.93 -35.90 0.58
C ILE A 1115 -17.79 -36.26 1.52
N ALA A 1116 -17.24 -35.26 2.22
CA ALA A 1116 -16.17 -35.46 3.18
C ALA A 1116 -16.58 -36.38 4.34
N SER A 1117 -17.76 -36.17 4.94
CA SER A 1117 -18.29 -37.06 5.99
C SER A 1117 -18.57 -38.46 5.50
N GLN A 1118 -19.11 -38.65 4.30
CA GLN A 1118 -19.32 -39.98 3.74
C GLN A 1118 -18.00 -40.76 3.58
N LEU A 1119 -16.95 -40.08 3.10
CA LEU A 1119 -15.61 -40.64 2.99
C LEU A 1119 -14.99 -40.95 4.36
N ALA A 1120 -15.12 -40.04 5.32
CA ALA A 1120 -14.64 -40.24 6.68
C ALA A 1120 -15.37 -41.37 7.41
N ALA A 1121 -16.68 -41.48 7.26
CA ALA A 1121 -17.50 -42.53 7.87
C ALA A 1121 -17.12 -43.92 7.36
N VAL A 1122 -16.86 -44.08 6.06
CA VAL A 1122 -16.39 -45.36 5.51
C VAL A 1122 -14.95 -45.66 5.92
N PHE A 1123 -14.07 -44.66 5.93
CA PHE A 1123 -12.73 -44.82 6.46
C PHE A 1123 -12.77 -45.31 7.90
N LYS A 1124 -13.53 -44.63 8.77
CA LYS A 1124 -13.73 -44.97 10.19
C LYS A 1124 -14.27 -46.39 10.34
N ARG A 1125 -15.37 -46.74 9.67
CA ARG A 1125 -15.98 -48.07 9.73
C ARG A 1125 -15.00 -49.17 9.32
N LYS A 1126 -14.23 -48.96 8.24
CA LYS A 1126 -13.21 -49.93 7.80
C LYS A 1126 -12.09 -50.07 8.84
N THR A 1127 -11.60 -48.96 9.39
CA THR A 1127 -10.57 -49.02 10.43
C THR A 1127 -11.06 -49.63 11.73
N GLU A 1128 -12.30 -49.37 12.14
CA GLU A 1128 -12.93 -49.96 13.34
C GLU A 1128 -13.13 -51.47 13.15
N ALA A 1129 -13.63 -51.92 12.00
CA ALA A 1129 -13.74 -53.35 11.71
C ALA A 1129 -12.39 -54.07 11.74
N ILE A 1130 -11.30 -53.40 11.34
CA ILE A 1130 -9.94 -53.94 11.46
C ILE A 1130 -9.54 -54.05 12.94
N VAL A 1131 -9.79 -53.00 13.73
CA VAL A 1131 -9.49 -52.97 15.17
C VAL A 1131 -10.27 -54.04 15.93
N ASP A 1132 -11.57 -54.18 15.66
CA ASP A 1132 -12.44 -55.19 16.26
C ASP A 1132 -12.04 -56.63 15.87
N SER A 1133 -11.31 -56.79 14.76
CA SER A 1133 -10.79 -58.09 14.32
C SER A 1133 -9.53 -58.56 15.05
N PHE A 1134 -8.97 -57.73 15.94
CA PHE A 1134 -7.77 -58.04 16.71
C PHE A 1134 -8.10 -58.60 18.09
#